data_AF-A0A4R0NET2-F1
#
_entry.id   AF-A0A4R0NET2-F1
#
_cell.length_a   1.000
_cell.length_b   1.000
_cell.length_c   1.000
_cell.angle_alpha   90.00
_cell.angle_beta   90.00
_cell.angle_gamma   90.00
#
_symmetry.space_group_name_H-M   'P 1'
#
loop_
_entity.id
_entity.type
_entity.pdbx_description
1 polymer ?
#
loop_
_entity_poly.entity_id
_entity_poly.type
_entity_poly.pdbx_seq_one_letter_code
_entity_poly.pdbx_strand_id
1 'polypeptide(L)'
;MKKVLKIARLELSILFYSPIAWLILIIFIIQSGVTFTSMLNEVETKQQLGNNLEFLTADIFGGLNGFFAAVQKKLYLYIPLLTMGLMSREISSGSIKLLLSSPLTNMQIILGKFVAMMGYGALLMLVLLGITVSSIFAIEHLDIMHVLGGILGLYLLICAYAAIGIFMSSLTAYQVVAAISTLAILAALNFVGSVGQAYDFVRDITYWISISGRADNFINGMIGSNDIVYFLLVIIAFLTLSIMRLNAGREIRSQAATATRYTLVIAAILMIGYVTSLPVFIGYYDTTRLKTNTLTDESLAIIKQLDKPLSITTYPNVLGAFVNIGAPKMRNFELRAFEKYRRFLPGLKFNYVPYYDTTLYIRNKTKPLEEQALRAATAQGYDFDKLLSPVEIKKVIDLTPEDNSFVRTVNYDGKRTFLRMYFDMIAYPEEAEISAALKRFLVKPPVVGVLNQNDERSIDKTGDKAYKNILNTMSSRMSLINQGFDMKRIDLSAAEPIPADLAVLIIADPKTPYTAANLEKIAAYIQNGGNVLIAAEPGRQTALNGLLRPLGVELMQGALLQESKELDVNMVQAKLTPESDALKFNYAKKSVVNMPGVVGIQYQPVQGYTYLPLLATDAQLVWNKLGDFDATGVKIAFNPAVDHKASVPTVLALMRKLPGKEQKIIVSGDADFMSNATISKSDEVIVNAGFTTNLFKWFSNGEFPIATVRPKSTDNHILISREQISWLKIGLLGILPALLALSAAYILINRKRK
;
A
#
# COMPACT_ATOMS: atom_id res chain seq x y z
N MET A 1 -30.13 -22.07 29.71
CA MET A 1 -30.21 -21.91 28.24
C MET A 1 -31.63 -22.04 27.67
N LYS A 2 -32.44 -23.05 28.02
CA LYS A 2 -33.82 -23.22 27.48
C LYS A 2 -34.72 -21.98 27.59
N LYS A 3 -34.68 -21.25 28.71
CA LYS A 3 -35.47 -20.01 28.92
C LYS A 3 -35.04 -18.86 27.99
N VAL A 4 -33.73 -18.65 27.81
CA VAL A 4 -33.17 -17.60 26.94
C VAL A 4 -33.61 -17.80 25.49
N LEU A 5 -33.49 -19.03 24.98
CA LEU A 5 -33.90 -19.35 23.61
C LEU A 5 -35.41 -19.20 23.39
N LYS A 6 -36.24 -19.50 24.40
CA LYS A 6 -37.69 -19.24 24.34
C LYS A 6 -38.00 -17.74 24.23
N ILE A 7 -37.32 -16.90 25.02
CA ILE A 7 -37.44 -15.45 24.94
C ILE A 7 -36.98 -14.96 23.57
N ALA A 8 -35.82 -15.43 23.09
CA ALA A 8 -35.30 -15.06 21.78
C ALA A 8 -36.26 -15.41 20.64
N ARG A 9 -36.82 -16.62 20.66
CA ARG A 9 -37.83 -17.05 19.68
C ARG A 9 -39.08 -16.17 19.76
N LEU A 10 -39.55 -15.84 20.96
CA LEU A 10 -40.72 -14.97 21.13
C LEU A 10 -40.44 -13.57 20.59
N GLU A 11 -39.32 -12.97 20.96
CA GLU A 11 -38.93 -11.61 20.54
C GLU A 11 -38.74 -11.53 19.02
N LEU A 12 -38.05 -12.52 18.42
CA LEU A 12 -37.90 -12.64 16.97
C LEU A 12 -39.26 -12.77 16.28
N SER A 13 -40.18 -13.54 16.87
CA SER A 13 -41.54 -13.67 16.35
C SER A 13 -42.29 -12.33 16.42
N ILE A 14 -42.19 -11.59 17.54
CA ILE A 14 -42.79 -10.27 17.72
C ILE A 14 -42.28 -9.28 16.67
N LEU A 15 -40.99 -9.34 16.33
CA LEU A 15 -40.40 -8.50 15.28
C LEU A 15 -41.03 -8.81 13.91
N PHE A 16 -41.11 -10.08 13.52
CA PHE A 16 -41.76 -10.48 12.26
C PHE A 16 -43.29 -10.35 12.28
N TYR A 17 -43.90 -10.16 13.44
CA TYR A 17 -45.30 -9.76 13.55
C TYR A 17 -45.50 -8.24 13.52
N SER A 18 -44.42 -7.47 13.41
CA SER A 18 -44.45 -6.05 13.11
C SER A 18 -44.10 -5.81 11.64
N PRO A 19 -44.80 -4.91 10.92
CA PRO A 19 -44.44 -4.56 9.55
C PRO A 19 -43.01 -3.98 9.42
N ILE A 20 -42.49 -3.37 10.48
CA ILE A 20 -41.22 -2.64 10.46
C ILE A 20 -40.03 -3.57 10.16
N ALA A 21 -40.00 -4.77 10.74
CA ALA A 21 -38.89 -5.71 10.54
C ALA A 21 -38.84 -6.23 9.09
N TRP A 22 -40.00 -6.45 8.46
CA TRP A 22 -40.10 -6.80 7.05
C TRP A 22 -39.69 -5.63 6.16
N LEU A 23 -40.17 -4.43 6.47
CA LEU A 23 -39.84 -3.22 5.73
C LEU A 23 -38.33 -2.96 5.71
N ILE A 24 -37.65 -3.07 6.87
CA ILE A 24 -36.21 -2.88 6.95
C ILE A 24 -35.47 -3.95 6.14
N LEU A 25 -35.89 -5.22 6.20
CA LEU A 25 -35.27 -6.30 5.43
C LEU A 25 -35.43 -6.05 3.92
N ILE A 26 -36.62 -5.65 3.47
CA ILE A 26 -36.91 -5.31 2.07
C ILE A 26 -36.07 -4.12 1.61
N ILE A 27 -36.03 -3.03 2.40
CA ILE A 27 -35.23 -1.85 2.08
C ILE A 27 -33.74 -2.22 2.04
N PHE A 28 -33.26 -3.05 2.98
CA PHE A 28 -31.88 -3.49 3.00
C PHE A 28 -31.51 -4.27 1.73
N ILE A 29 -32.38 -5.16 1.27
CA ILE A 29 -32.19 -5.92 0.01
C ILE A 29 -32.16 -4.97 -1.18
N ILE A 30 -33.13 -4.07 -1.30
CA ILE A 30 -33.20 -3.10 -2.40
C ILE A 30 -31.94 -2.23 -2.42
N GLN A 31 -31.57 -1.65 -1.27
CA GLN A 31 -30.41 -0.77 -1.19
C GLN A 31 -29.10 -1.53 -1.44
N SER A 32 -28.97 -2.77 -0.97
CA SER A 32 -27.78 -3.59 -1.24
C SER A 32 -27.71 -3.98 -2.71
N GLY A 33 -28.84 -4.38 -3.31
CA GLY A 33 -28.95 -4.69 -4.73
C GLY A 33 -28.63 -3.49 -5.63
N VAL A 34 -29.12 -2.29 -5.31
CA VAL A 34 -28.77 -1.05 -6.03
C VAL A 34 -27.26 -0.79 -5.96
N THR A 35 -26.66 -0.82 -4.77
CA THR A 35 -25.22 -0.56 -4.63
C THR A 35 -24.39 -1.59 -5.41
N PHE A 36 -24.70 -2.87 -5.23
CA PHE A 36 -23.94 -3.96 -5.87
C PHE A 36 -24.07 -3.95 -7.40
N THR A 37 -25.28 -3.84 -7.94
CA THR A 37 -25.48 -3.83 -9.40
C THR A 37 -24.93 -2.56 -10.05
N SER A 38 -24.90 -1.42 -9.36
CA SER A 38 -24.24 -0.21 -9.86
C SER A 38 -22.71 -0.40 -9.96
N MET A 39 -22.09 -1.04 -8.96
CA MET A 39 -20.66 -1.37 -8.99
C MET A 39 -20.32 -2.34 -10.13
N LEU A 40 -21.13 -3.39 -10.31
CA LEU A 40 -20.96 -4.30 -11.44
C LEU A 40 -21.08 -3.58 -12.79
N ASN A 41 -22.05 -2.68 -12.96
CA ASN A 41 -22.18 -1.89 -14.19
C ASN A 41 -20.97 -0.99 -14.43
N GLU A 42 -20.39 -0.40 -13.39
CA GLU A 42 -19.20 0.44 -13.51
C GLU A 42 -17.99 -0.37 -13.99
N VAL A 43 -17.75 -1.53 -13.38
CA VAL A 43 -16.64 -2.41 -13.76
C VAL A 43 -16.86 -3.00 -15.15
N GLU A 44 -18.07 -3.44 -15.47
CA GLU A 44 -18.42 -3.96 -16.80
C GLU A 44 -18.25 -2.88 -17.88
N THR A 45 -18.63 -1.63 -17.59
CA THR A 45 -18.38 -0.49 -18.49
C THR A 45 -16.88 -0.27 -18.70
N LYS A 46 -16.07 -0.29 -17.62
CA LYS A 46 -14.60 -0.19 -17.74
C LYS A 46 -14.03 -1.31 -18.62
N GLN A 47 -14.52 -2.55 -18.45
CA GLN A 47 -14.12 -3.69 -19.27
C GLN A 47 -14.49 -3.49 -20.75
N GLN A 48 -15.71 -3.04 -21.06
CA GLN A 48 -16.15 -2.77 -22.43
C GLN A 48 -15.32 -1.66 -23.11
N LEU A 49 -14.84 -0.69 -22.34
CA LEU A 49 -13.97 0.39 -22.82
C LEU A 49 -12.51 -0.04 -23.01
N GLY A 50 -12.16 -1.30 -22.72
CA GLY A 50 -10.82 -1.84 -22.88
C GLY A 50 -9.87 -1.50 -21.72
N ASN A 51 -10.38 -1.08 -20.57
CA ASN A 51 -9.53 -0.84 -19.40
C ASN A 51 -9.07 -2.18 -18.81
N ASN A 52 -7.79 -2.24 -18.42
CA ASN A 52 -7.26 -3.35 -17.64
C ASN A 52 -7.84 -3.32 -16.22
N LEU A 53 -8.36 -4.45 -15.77
CA LEU A 53 -8.94 -4.63 -14.45
C LEU A 53 -8.03 -5.55 -13.62
N GLU A 54 -7.83 -5.21 -12.36
CA GLU A 54 -7.06 -6.02 -11.42
C GLU A 54 -7.74 -5.98 -10.04
N PHE A 55 -7.59 -7.05 -9.26
CA PHE A 55 -8.12 -7.14 -7.88
C PHE A 55 -9.62 -6.82 -7.75
N LEU A 56 -10.46 -7.27 -8.69
CA LEU A 56 -11.88 -6.91 -8.73
C LEU A 56 -12.64 -7.22 -7.44
N THR A 57 -12.29 -8.29 -6.74
CA THR A 57 -12.92 -8.63 -5.45
C THR A 57 -12.68 -7.53 -4.42
N ALA A 58 -11.44 -7.05 -4.32
CA ALA A 58 -11.08 -6.00 -3.36
C ALA A 58 -11.69 -4.65 -3.76
N ASP A 59 -11.71 -4.32 -5.05
CA ASP A 59 -12.27 -3.07 -5.57
C ASP A 59 -13.80 -2.98 -5.38
N ILE A 60 -14.52 -4.09 -5.60
CA ILE A 60 -15.98 -4.13 -5.47
C ILE A 60 -16.41 -4.22 -4.01
N PHE A 61 -15.77 -5.08 -3.21
CA PHE A 61 -16.22 -5.37 -1.84
C PHE A 61 -15.53 -4.53 -0.75
N GLY A 62 -14.23 -4.32 -0.91
CA GLY A 62 -13.34 -3.66 0.06
C GLY A 62 -13.14 -2.16 -0.20
N GLY A 63 -12.24 -1.54 0.56
CA GLY A 63 -11.92 -0.12 0.42
C GLY A 63 -13.01 0.85 0.92
N LEU A 64 -12.68 2.15 0.92
CA LEU A 64 -13.53 3.21 1.48
C LEU A 64 -14.85 3.40 0.73
N ASN A 65 -14.86 3.06 -0.56
CA ASN A 65 -16.00 3.21 -1.46
C ASN A 65 -16.63 1.87 -1.88
N GLY A 66 -16.14 0.74 -1.36
CA GLY A 66 -16.67 -0.57 -1.72
C GLY A 66 -18.03 -0.89 -1.12
N PHE A 67 -18.56 -2.02 -1.56
CA PHE A 67 -19.88 -2.50 -1.21
C PHE A 67 -20.06 -2.64 0.31
N PHE A 68 -19.09 -3.22 1.02
CA PHE A 68 -19.21 -3.41 2.46
C PHE A 68 -19.14 -2.10 3.26
N ALA A 69 -18.33 -1.14 2.83
CA ALA A 69 -18.33 0.20 3.44
C ALA A 69 -19.68 0.91 3.26
N ALA A 70 -20.34 0.72 2.11
CA ALA A 70 -21.70 1.22 1.88
C ALA A 70 -22.74 0.51 2.75
N VAL A 71 -22.61 -0.81 2.96
CA VAL A 71 -23.47 -1.58 3.88
C VAL A 71 -23.28 -1.14 5.33
N GLN A 72 -22.03 -0.96 5.78
CA GLN A 72 -21.69 -0.47 7.12
C GLN A 72 -22.38 0.86 7.45
N LYS A 73 -22.41 1.81 6.50
CA LYS A 73 -23.12 3.09 6.63
C LYS A 73 -24.64 2.91 6.81
N LYS A 74 -25.25 1.94 6.13
CA LYS A 74 -26.68 1.64 6.27
C LYS A 74 -27.01 1.00 7.63
N LEU A 75 -26.16 0.06 8.08
CA LEU A 75 -26.32 -0.62 9.37
C LEU A 75 -26.30 0.37 10.55
N TYR A 76 -25.50 1.43 10.46
CA TYR A 76 -25.46 2.52 11.44
C TYR A 76 -26.85 3.13 11.70
N LEU A 77 -27.71 3.21 10.68
CA LEU A 77 -29.09 3.73 10.81
C LEU A 77 -30.11 2.63 11.16
N TYR A 78 -29.92 1.42 10.65
CA TYR A 78 -30.92 0.37 10.78
C TYR A 78 -30.97 -0.25 12.17
N ILE A 79 -29.81 -0.49 12.79
CA ILE A 79 -29.78 -1.17 14.08
C ILE A 79 -30.46 -0.37 15.19
N PRO A 80 -30.22 0.95 15.34
CA PRO A 80 -30.97 1.77 16.32
C PRO A 80 -32.49 1.67 16.17
N LEU A 81 -33.00 1.62 14.92
CA LEU A 81 -34.43 1.51 14.64
C LEU A 81 -34.99 0.13 15.02
N LEU A 82 -34.21 -0.93 14.85
CA LEU A 82 -34.60 -2.29 15.23
C LEU A 82 -34.58 -2.50 16.75
N THR A 83 -33.63 -1.88 17.44
CA THR A 83 -33.42 -2.08 18.87
C THR A 83 -34.24 -1.14 19.76
N MET A 84 -34.69 0.01 19.22
CA MET A 84 -35.31 1.06 20.03
C MET A 84 -36.47 0.58 20.89
N GLY A 85 -37.24 -0.39 20.40
CA GLY A 85 -38.45 -0.91 21.04
C GLY A 85 -38.25 -2.12 21.94
N LEU A 86 -37.04 -2.68 22.05
CA LEU A 86 -36.81 -3.94 22.74
C LEU A 86 -37.14 -3.88 24.23
N MET A 87 -36.83 -2.76 24.89
CA MET A 87 -37.16 -2.53 26.32
C MET A 87 -38.11 -1.34 26.49
N SER A 88 -37.96 -0.27 25.71
CA SER A 88 -38.77 0.95 25.85
C SER A 88 -40.28 0.69 25.72
N ARG A 89 -40.71 -0.26 24.87
CA ARG A 89 -42.12 -0.68 24.75
C ARG A 89 -42.66 -1.32 26.02
N GLU A 90 -41.86 -2.14 26.69
CA GLU A 90 -42.27 -2.82 27.91
C GLU A 90 -42.40 -1.81 29.06
N ILE A 91 -41.50 -0.82 29.08
CA ILE A 91 -41.53 0.28 30.04
C ILE A 91 -42.75 1.17 29.78
N SER A 92 -42.98 1.59 28.53
CA SER A 92 -44.09 2.48 28.17
C SER A 92 -45.45 1.86 28.39
N SER A 93 -45.59 0.55 28.15
CA SER A 93 -46.84 -0.20 28.36
C SER A 93 -47.07 -0.62 29.83
N GLY A 94 -46.09 -0.41 30.71
CA GLY A 94 -46.14 -0.89 32.10
C GLY A 94 -45.99 -2.41 32.26
N SER A 95 -45.92 -3.17 31.15
CA SER A 95 -45.75 -4.62 31.15
C SER A 95 -44.41 -5.07 31.72
N ILE A 96 -43.43 -4.16 31.83
CA ILE A 96 -42.18 -4.39 32.55
C ILE A 96 -42.41 -4.91 33.98
N LYS A 97 -43.48 -4.49 34.67
CA LYS A 97 -43.80 -4.99 36.03
C LYS A 97 -44.12 -6.49 36.02
N LEU A 98 -44.85 -6.96 35.00
CA LEU A 98 -45.18 -8.38 34.81
C LEU A 98 -43.92 -9.17 34.48
N LEU A 99 -43.07 -8.63 33.60
CA LEU A 99 -41.81 -9.26 33.23
C LEU A 99 -40.87 -9.39 34.43
N LEU A 100 -40.77 -8.34 35.27
CA LEU A 100 -39.94 -8.35 36.47
C LEU A 100 -40.49 -9.26 37.58
N SER A 101 -41.81 -9.48 37.63
CA SER A 101 -42.46 -10.41 38.58
C SER A 101 -42.45 -11.87 38.11
N SER A 102 -42.13 -12.12 36.84
CA SER A 102 -42.01 -13.47 36.30
C SER A 102 -40.78 -14.21 36.87
N PRO A 103 -40.77 -15.56 36.91
CA PRO A 103 -39.63 -16.37 37.37
C PRO A 103 -38.48 -16.40 36.33
N LEU A 104 -38.13 -15.23 35.81
CA LEU A 104 -37.07 -14.96 34.84
C LEU A 104 -36.06 -13.98 35.45
N THR A 105 -34.78 -14.30 35.32
CA THR A 105 -33.69 -13.40 35.72
C THR A 105 -33.50 -12.29 34.68
N ASN A 106 -33.07 -11.10 35.09
CA ASN A 106 -32.78 -9.99 34.17
C ASN A 106 -31.72 -10.36 33.10
N MET A 107 -30.73 -11.18 33.47
CA MET A 107 -29.76 -11.77 32.54
C MET A 107 -30.44 -12.57 31.41
N GLN A 108 -31.42 -13.42 31.75
CA GLN A 108 -32.15 -14.23 30.77
C GLN A 108 -32.97 -13.37 29.81
N ILE A 109 -33.57 -12.29 30.30
CA ILE A 109 -34.37 -11.34 29.50
C ILE A 109 -33.47 -10.64 28.48
N ILE A 110 -32.40 -9.99 28.95
CA ILE A 110 -31.48 -9.23 28.10
C ILE A 110 -30.78 -10.13 27.08
N LEU A 111 -30.24 -11.28 27.51
CA LEU A 111 -29.62 -12.24 26.57
C LEU A 111 -30.63 -12.79 25.57
N GLY A 112 -31.89 -13.01 25.96
CA GLY A 112 -32.94 -13.46 25.05
C GLY A 112 -33.20 -12.44 23.93
N LYS A 113 -33.36 -11.17 24.30
CA LYS A 113 -33.55 -10.07 23.33
C LYS A 113 -32.33 -9.86 22.45
N PHE A 114 -31.13 -9.99 23.01
CA PHE A 114 -29.88 -9.92 22.24
C PHE A 114 -29.76 -11.06 21.22
N VAL A 115 -30.04 -12.31 21.60
CA VAL A 115 -30.01 -13.45 20.67
C VAL A 115 -31.06 -13.31 19.57
N ALA A 116 -32.22 -12.70 19.84
CA ALA A 116 -33.18 -12.36 18.79
C ALA A 116 -32.58 -11.36 17.77
N MET A 117 -31.86 -10.33 18.25
CA MET A 117 -31.13 -9.40 17.37
C MET A 117 -29.99 -10.05 16.60
N MET A 118 -29.26 -11.00 17.20
CA MET A 118 -28.27 -11.80 16.49
C MET A 118 -28.90 -12.61 15.35
N GLY A 119 -30.09 -13.18 15.60
CA GLY A 119 -30.86 -13.92 14.58
C GLY A 119 -31.34 -13.02 13.44
N TYR A 120 -31.89 -11.84 13.76
CA TYR A 120 -32.28 -10.86 12.73
C TYR A 120 -31.05 -10.35 11.96
N GLY A 121 -29.94 -10.08 12.64
CA GLY A 121 -28.67 -9.71 12.02
C GLY A 121 -28.14 -10.80 11.08
N ALA A 122 -28.29 -12.08 11.43
CA ALA A 122 -27.92 -13.19 10.56
C ALA A 122 -28.78 -13.23 9.27
N LEU A 123 -30.05 -12.82 9.33
CA LEU A 123 -30.88 -12.68 8.13
C LEU A 123 -30.40 -11.54 7.22
N LEU A 124 -29.90 -10.44 7.78
CA LEU A 124 -29.24 -9.40 6.98
C LEU A 124 -27.95 -9.94 6.33
N MET A 125 -27.17 -10.75 7.04
CA MET A 125 -25.97 -11.39 6.46
C MET A 125 -26.33 -12.42 5.39
N LEU A 126 -27.46 -13.12 5.50
CA LEU A 126 -27.95 -14.03 4.47
C LEU A 126 -28.17 -13.31 3.13
N VAL A 127 -28.63 -12.05 3.16
CA VAL A 127 -28.75 -11.21 1.94
C VAL A 127 -27.37 -10.96 1.32
N LEU A 128 -26.36 -10.65 2.14
CA LEU A 128 -24.99 -10.43 1.67
C LEU A 128 -24.36 -11.72 1.12
N LEU A 129 -24.66 -12.87 1.75
CA LEU A 129 -24.26 -14.18 1.24
C LEU A 129 -24.94 -14.48 -0.11
N GLY A 130 -26.21 -14.12 -0.29
CA GLY A 130 -26.89 -14.22 -1.59
C GLY A 130 -26.20 -13.39 -2.67
N ILE A 131 -25.80 -12.15 -2.35
CA ILE A 131 -24.99 -11.30 -3.24
C ILE A 131 -23.63 -11.94 -3.53
N THR A 132 -22.99 -12.55 -2.53
CA THR A 132 -21.73 -13.28 -2.71
C THR A 132 -21.90 -14.44 -3.69
N VAL A 133 -23.00 -15.20 -3.59
CA VAL A 133 -23.32 -16.26 -4.54
C VAL A 133 -23.50 -15.70 -5.96
N SER A 134 -24.24 -14.61 -6.13
CA SER A 134 -24.34 -13.94 -7.43
C SER A 134 -22.97 -13.48 -7.96
N SER A 135 -22.07 -13.08 -7.07
CA SER A 135 -20.73 -12.59 -7.42
C SER A 135 -19.79 -13.69 -7.88
N ILE A 136 -19.95 -14.92 -7.37
CA ILE A 136 -19.19 -16.09 -7.84
C ILE A 136 -19.42 -16.35 -9.34
N PHE A 137 -20.63 -16.06 -9.84
CA PHE A 137 -20.96 -16.18 -11.25
C PHE A 137 -20.66 -14.90 -12.06
N ALA A 138 -20.48 -13.76 -11.38
CA ALA A 138 -20.25 -12.47 -12.03
C ALA A 138 -18.77 -12.13 -12.20
N ILE A 139 -17.91 -12.58 -11.30
CA ILE A 139 -16.48 -12.21 -11.23
C ILE A 139 -15.65 -13.47 -11.37
N GLU A 140 -14.71 -13.47 -12.31
CA GLU A 140 -13.74 -14.55 -12.49
C GLU A 140 -12.94 -14.75 -11.20
N HIS A 141 -12.74 -16.01 -10.77
CA HIS A 141 -11.90 -16.36 -9.61
C HIS A 141 -12.11 -15.49 -8.35
N LEU A 142 -13.36 -15.13 -8.02
CA LEU A 142 -13.70 -14.35 -6.83
C LEU A 142 -12.95 -14.81 -5.57
N ASP A 143 -12.36 -13.87 -4.83
CA ASP A 143 -11.72 -14.15 -3.53
C ASP A 143 -12.77 -14.30 -2.41
N ILE A 144 -13.32 -15.52 -2.29
CA ILE A 144 -14.38 -15.85 -1.35
C ILE A 144 -13.96 -15.57 0.11
N MET A 145 -12.70 -15.81 0.46
CA MET A 145 -12.22 -15.64 1.85
C MET A 145 -12.14 -14.16 2.24
N HIS A 146 -11.75 -13.29 1.30
CA HIS A 146 -11.84 -11.85 1.48
C HIS A 146 -13.29 -11.42 1.77
N VAL A 147 -14.24 -11.86 0.94
CA VAL A 147 -15.67 -11.50 1.06
C VAL A 147 -16.27 -12.01 2.38
N LEU A 148 -16.00 -13.26 2.76
CA LEU A 148 -16.48 -13.84 4.03
C LEU A 148 -15.87 -13.15 5.25
N GLY A 149 -14.60 -12.72 5.17
CA GLY A 149 -13.96 -11.90 6.20
C GLY A 149 -14.73 -10.60 6.44
N GLY A 150 -15.10 -9.88 5.37
CA GLY A 150 -15.91 -8.67 5.46
C GLY A 150 -17.31 -8.91 6.05
N ILE A 151 -17.99 -9.98 5.65
CA ILE A 151 -19.30 -10.36 6.22
C ILE A 151 -19.20 -10.65 7.72
N LEU A 152 -18.14 -11.33 8.17
CA LEU A 152 -17.90 -11.56 9.59
C LEU A 152 -17.73 -10.23 10.36
N GLY A 153 -16.95 -9.30 9.83
CA GLY A 153 -16.78 -7.97 10.42
C GLY A 153 -18.10 -7.19 10.55
N LEU A 154 -18.92 -7.20 9.50
CA LEU A 154 -20.25 -6.57 9.51
C LEU A 154 -21.20 -7.26 10.51
N TYR A 155 -21.15 -8.57 10.65
CA TYR A 155 -21.97 -9.31 11.62
C TYR A 155 -21.61 -8.95 13.07
N LEU A 156 -20.31 -8.90 13.39
CA LEU A 156 -19.84 -8.47 14.71
C LEU A 156 -20.24 -7.02 15.01
N LEU A 157 -20.17 -6.14 14.00
CA LEU A 157 -20.62 -4.76 14.11
C LEU A 157 -22.13 -4.67 14.43
N ILE A 158 -22.97 -5.45 13.75
CA ILE A 158 -24.41 -5.53 14.03
C ILE A 158 -24.65 -5.96 15.48
N CYS A 159 -23.92 -6.97 15.96
CA CYS A 159 -24.04 -7.45 17.32
C CYS A 159 -23.65 -6.35 18.34
N ALA A 160 -22.55 -5.62 18.11
CA ALA A 160 -22.15 -4.52 18.96
C ALA A 160 -23.20 -3.39 18.98
N TYR A 161 -23.70 -2.97 17.81
CA TYR A 161 -24.77 -1.98 17.73
C TYR A 161 -26.06 -2.45 18.42
N ALA A 162 -26.37 -3.75 18.32
CA ALA A 162 -27.55 -4.33 18.97
C ALA A 162 -27.43 -4.29 20.50
N ALA A 163 -26.27 -4.63 21.06
CA ALA A 163 -26.02 -4.55 22.49
C ALA A 163 -26.15 -3.11 23.02
N ILE A 164 -25.58 -2.13 22.31
CA ILE A 164 -25.71 -0.70 22.62
C ILE A 164 -27.17 -0.27 22.56
N GLY A 165 -27.88 -0.65 21.50
CA GLY A 165 -29.30 -0.32 21.32
C GLY A 165 -30.21 -0.89 22.40
N ILE A 166 -29.96 -2.12 22.86
CA ILE A 166 -30.68 -2.73 23.99
C ILE A 166 -30.46 -1.92 25.28
N PHE A 167 -29.22 -1.52 25.55
CA PHE A 167 -28.91 -0.69 26.71
C PHE A 167 -29.65 0.63 26.65
N MET A 168 -29.57 1.36 25.54
CA MET A 168 -30.24 2.65 25.40
C MET A 168 -31.77 2.53 25.46
N SER A 169 -32.33 1.46 24.90
CA SER A 169 -33.76 1.14 25.01
C SER A 169 -34.19 0.90 26.46
N SER A 170 -33.31 0.42 27.35
CA SER A 170 -33.61 0.20 28.76
C SER A 170 -33.59 1.48 29.62
N LEU A 171 -33.07 2.59 29.10
CA LEU A 171 -32.94 3.85 29.82
C LEU A 171 -34.17 4.75 29.72
N THR A 172 -35.07 4.50 28.75
CA THR A 172 -36.21 5.38 28.46
C THR A 172 -37.46 4.59 28.11
N ALA A 173 -38.63 5.17 28.42
CA ALA A 173 -39.92 4.65 27.98
C ALA A 173 -40.21 5.01 26.50
N TYR A 174 -39.52 5.98 25.93
CA TYR A 174 -39.84 6.51 24.60
C TYR A 174 -38.94 5.91 23.52
N GLN A 175 -39.53 5.20 22.55
CA GLN A 175 -38.80 4.54 21.46
C GLN A 175 -37.92 5.51 20.66
N VAL A 176 -38.45 6.68 20.29
CA VAL A 176 -37.70 7.67 19.50
C VAL A 176 -36.48 8.16 20.26
N VAL A 177 -36.62 8.41 21.58
CA VAL A 177 -35.50 8.79 22.44
C VAL A 177 -34.47 7.67 22.50
N ALA A 178 -34.89 6.40 22.65
CA ALA A 178 -33.97 5.27 22.63
C ALA A 178 -33.17 5.18 21.32
N ALA A 179 -33.81 5.40 20.17
CA ALA A 179 -33.15 5.39 18.87
C ALA A 179 -32.12 6.52 18.75
N ILE A 180 -32.52 7.76 19.06
CA ILE A 180 -31.65 8.95 18.98
C ILE A 180 -30.46 8.80 19.94
N SER A 181 -30.70 8.36 21.17
CA SER A 181 -29.60 8.17 22.14
C SER A 181 -28.67 7.02 21.74
N THR A 182 -29.17 5.98 21.07
CA THR A 182 -28.31 4.95 20.45
C THR A 182 -27.42 5.56 19.39
N LEU A 183 -27.99 6.34 18.45
CA LEU A 183 -27.22 7.04 17.42
C LEU A 183 -26.17 7.98 18.02
N ALA A 184 -26.51 8.71 19.08
CA ALA A 184 -25.59 9.61 19.77
C ALA A 184 -24.39 8.85 20.38
N ILE A 185 -24.62 7.68 21.00
CA ILE A 185 -23.54 6.84 21.52
C ILE A 185 -22.70 6.24 20.40
N LEU A 186 -23.32 5.77 19.31
CA LEU A 186 -22.58 5.28 18.14
C LEU A 186 -21.72 6.38 17.52
N ALA A 187 -22.23 7.60 17.41
CA ALA A 187 -21.47 8.77 16.96
C ALA A 187 -20.29 9.04 17.90
N ALA A 188 -20.53 9.08 19.21
CA ALA A 188 -19.48 9.29 20.20
C ALA A 188 -18.37 8.24 20.06
N LEU A 189 -18.71 6.95 19.96
CA LEU A 189 -17.73 5.87 19.76
C LEU A 189 -17.02 5.94 18.39
N ASN A 190 -17.65 6.51 17.36
CA ASN A 190 -17.02 6.67 16.06
C ASN A 190 -16.02 7.84 16.05
N PHE A 191 -16.34 8.95 16.71
CA PHE A 191 -15.52 10.16 16.73
C PHE A 191 -14.54 10.23 17.91
N VAL A 192 -14.72 9.46 18.98
CA VAL A 192 -13.83 9.51 20.15
C VAL A 192 -12.36 9.34 19.77
N GLY A 193 -12.06 8.48 18.78
CA GLY A 193 -10.71 8.24 18.30
C GLY A 193 -9.98 9.45 17.68
N SER A 194 -10.66 10.59 17.47
CA SER A 194 -10.05 11.86 17.04
C SER A 194 -9.89 12.87 18.17
N VAL A 195 -10.33 12.54 19.39
CA VAL A 195 -10.22 13.43 20.57
C VAL A 195 -8.82 13.35 21.15
N GLY A 196 -8.24 14.51 21.49
CA GLY A 196 -6.99 14.61 22.22
C GLY A 196 -5.75 14.08 21.49
N GLN A 197 -5.74 14.03 20.16
CA GLN A 197 -4.65 13.42 19.37
C GLN A 197 -3.26 14.03 19.59
N ALA A 198 -3.19 15.25 20.12
CA ALA A 198 -1.93 15.91 20.46
C ALA A 198 -1.27 15.36 21.73
N TYR A 199 -2.01 14.64 22.58
CA TYR A 199 -1.52 14.10 23.85
C TYR A 199 -1.53 12.57 23.80
N ASP A 200 -0.36 11.95 23.93
CA ASP A 200 -0.19 10.50 23.74
C ASP A 200 -1.13 9.67 24.62
N PHE A 201 -1.18 9.94 25.93
CA PHE A 201 -2.04 9.21 26.86
C PHE A 201 -3.52 9.28 26.50
N VAL A 202 -4.02 10.48 26.14
CA VAL A 202 -5.42 10.67 25.76
C VAL A 202 -5.70 9.96 24.44
N ARG A 203 -4.82 10.15 23.45
CA ARG A 203 -4.92 9.52 22.12
C ARG A 203 -5.01 8.00 22.20
N ASP A 204 -4.15 7.37 23.00
CA ASP A 204 -4.08 5.91 23.06
C ASP A 204 -5.35 5.32 23.68
N ILE A 205 -5.89 5.97 24.72
CA ILE A 205 -7.19 5.61 25.31
C ILE A 205 -8.32 5.85 24.32
N THR A 206 -8.38 7.02 23.68
CA THR A 206 -9.47 7.36 22.78
C THR A 206 -9.47 6.50 21.51
N TYR A 207 -8.28 6.15 21.00
CA TYR A 207 -8.12 5.21 19.89
C TYR A 207 -8.63 3.82 20.27
N TRP A 208 -8.33 3.35 21.49
CA TRP A 208 -8.82 2.06 21.95
C TRP A 208 -10.35 2.01 22.06
N ILE A 209 -11.00 3.05 22.61
CA ILE A 209 -12.46 3.16 22.74
C ILE A 209 -13.15 3.27 21.37
N SER A 210 -12.44 3.74 20.35
CA SER A 210 -13.00 3.99 19.03
C SER A 210 -13.49 2.70 18.35
N ILE A 211 -14.75 2.73 17.89
CA ILE A 211 -15.31 1.68 17.02
C ILE A 211 -14.91 1.88 15.55
N SER A 212 -14.49 3.09 15.20
CA SER A 212 -14.08 3.44 13.84
C SER A 212 -12.83 2.67 13.42
N GLY A 213 -12.81 2.14 12.19
CA GLY A 213 -11.70 1.34 11.65
C GLY A 213 -11.69 -0.14 12.02
N ARG A 214 -12.45 -0.56 13.05
CA ARG A 214 -12.45 -1.96 13.53
C ARG A 214 -13.04 -2.94 12.52
N ALA A 215 -14.20 -2.60 11.95
CA ALA A 215 -14.82 -3.40 10.90
C ALA A 215 -14.07 -3.30 9.57
N ASP A 216 -13.39 -2.17 9.33
CA ASP A 216 -12.68 -1.89 8.09
C ASP A 216 -11.51 -2.86 7.87
N ASN A 217 -10.85 -3.32 8.93
CA ASN A 217 -9.82 -4.37 8.85
C ASN A 217 -10.40 -5.66 8.24
N PHE A 218 -11.55 -6.12 8.72
CA PHE A 218 -12.24 -7.29 8.19
C PHE A 218 -12.68 -7.09 6.74
N ILE A 219 -13.26 -5.92 6.43
CA ILE A 219 -13.71 -5.56 5.08
C ILE A 219 -12.55 -5.60 4.09
N ASN A 220 -11.34 -5.19 4.50
CA ASN A 220 -10.15 -5.23 3.66
C ASN A 220 -9.42 -6.59 3.71
N GLY A 221 -9.99 -7.61 4.35
CA GLY A 221 -9.46 -8.97 4.36
C GLY A 221 -8.39 -9.24 5.43
N MET A 222 -8.41 -8.50 6.54
CA MET A 222 -7.54 -8.73 7.70
C MET A 222 -8.37 -8.99 8.96
N ILE A 223 -8.23 -10.19 9.52
CA ILE A 223 -8.86 -10.58 10.79
C ILE A 223 -7.82 -10.49 11.90
N GLY A 224 -7.96 -9.50 12.78
CA GLY A 224 -7.15 -9.35 13.98
C GLY A 224 -7.90 -9.82 15.24
N SER A 225 -7.21 -10.52 16.15
CA SER A 225 -7.80 -10.92 17.44
C SER A 225 -8.18 -9.70 18.28
N ASN A 226 -7.44 -8.60 18.17
CA ASN A 226 -7.72 -7.32 18.84
C ASN A 226 -9.10 -6.76 18.46
N ASP A 227 -9.49 -6.84 17.19
CA ASP A 227 -10.78 -6.32 16.73
C ASP A 227 -11.93 -7.27 17.10
N ILE A 228 -11.71 -8.58 17.06
CA ILE A 228 -12.68 -9.57 17.59
C ILE A 228 -12.92 -9.32 19.08
N VAL A 229 -11.86 -9.23 19.87
CA VAL A 229 -11.94 -8.99 21.31
C VAL A 229 -12.60 -7.65 21.59
N TYR A 230 -12.29 -6.61 20.83
CA TYR A 230 -12.96 -5.32 20.94
C TYR A 230 -14.49 -5.44 20.79
N PHE A 231 -14.96 -6.10 19.72
CA PHE A 231 -16.41 -6.28 19.52
C PHE A 231 -17.04 -7.10 20.66
N LEU A 232 -16.39 -8.16 21.11
CA LEU A 232 -16.87 -8.97 22.24
C LEU A 232 -16.93 -8.16 23.54
N LEU A 233 -15.93 -7.32 23.81
CA LEU A 233 -15.90 -6.45 24.98
C LEU A 233 -17.02 -5.41 24.94
N VAL A 234 -17.26 -4.76 23.78
CA VAL A 234 -18.38 -3.83 23.62
C VAL A 234 -19.72 -4.53 23.85
N ILE A 235 -19.91 -5.73 23.27
CA ILE A 235 -21.13 -6.51 23.49
C ILE A 235 -21.32 -6.84 24.98
N ILE A 236 -20.30 -7.41 25.62
CA ILE A 236 -20.34 -7.78 27.05
C ILE A 236 -20.58 -6.55 27.92
N ALA A 237 -19.94 -5.41 27.60
CA ALA A 237 -20.10 -4.15 28.30
C ALA A 237 -21.57 -3.71 28.33
N PHE A 238 -22.15 -3.48 27.15
CA PHE A 238 -23.50 -2.92 27.07
C PHE A 238 -24.58 -3.89 27.52
N LEU A 239 -24.40 -5.21 27.36
CA LEU A 239 -25.30 -6.19 27.95
C LEU A 239 -25.23 -6.20 29.48
N THR A 240 -24.02 -6.14 30.06
CA THR A 240 -23.84 -6.06 31.52
C THR A 240 -24.46 -4.78 32.08
N LEU A 241 -24.24 -3.63 31.42
CA LEU A 241 -24.87 -2.36 31.79
C LEU A 241 -26.40 -2.43 31.73
N SER A 242 -26.96 -3.10 30.72
CA SER A 242 -28.42 -3.33 30.60
C SER A 242 -28.97 -4.15 31.76
N ILE A 243 -28.25 -5.20 32.17
CA ILE A 243 -28.65 -6.07 33.28
C ILE A 243 -28.56 -5.33 34.61
N MET A 244 -27.49 -4.54 34.83
CA MET A 244 -27.33 -3.71 36.02
C MET A 244 -28.44 -2.66 36.11
N ARG A 245 -28.83 -2.05 34.98
CA ARG A 245 -29.94 -1.09 34.92
C ARG A 245 -31.27 -1.69 35.37
N LEU A 246 -31.56 -2.92 34.96
CA LEU A 246 -32.76 -3.66 35.36
C LEU A 246 -32.70 -4.13 36.81
N ASN A 247 -31.53 -4.55 37.31
CA ASN A 247 -31.35 -4.94 38.70
C ASN A 247 -31.55 -3.76 39.66
N ALA A 248 -31.13 -2.55 39.26
CA ALA A 248 -31.37 -1.33 40.04
C ALA A 248 -32.88 -1.02 40.24
N GLY A 249 -33.76 -1.58 39.40
CA GLY A 249 -35.21 -1.50 39.59
C GLY A 249 -35.78 -2.54 40.58
N ARG A 250 -34.98 -3.52 41.02
CA ARG A 250 -35.38 -4.59 41.96
C ARG A 250 -34.67 -4.51 43.31
N GLU A 251 -33.47 -3.95 43.34
CA GLU A 251 -32.61 -3.94 44.53
C GLU A 251 -32.50 -2.52 45.09
N ILE A 252 -32.74 -2.38 46.41
CA ILE A 252 -32.46 -1.13 47.12
C ILE A 252 -30.97 -1.12 47.45
N ARG A 253 -30.21 -0.25 46.77
CA ARG A 253 -28.78 -0.02 47.03
C ARG A 253 -28.51 1.47 47.16
N SER A 254 -27.47 1.84 47.90
CA SER A 254 -27.01 3.23 47.95
C SER A 254 -26.53 3.68 46.55
N GLN A 255 -26.65 4.98 46.28
CA GLN A 255 -26.17 5.57 45.03
C GLN A 255 -24.66 5.34 44.85
N ALA A 256 -23.89 5.42 45.94
CA ALA A 256 -22.45 5.16 45.96
C ALA A 256 -22.12 3.69 45.58
N ALA A 257 -22.82 2.71 46.16
CA ALA A 257 -22.62 1.30 45.83
C ALA A 257 -22.98 1.01 44.35
N THR A 258 -24.00 1.68 43.83
CA THR A 258 -24.39 1.57 42.42
C THR A 258 -23.31 2.15 41.52
N ALA A 259 -22.89 3.40 41.76
CA ALA A 259 -21.84 4.07 41.00
C ALA A 259 -20.53 3.26 40.99
N THR A 260 -20.12 2.77 42.15
CA THR A 260 -18.90 1.94 42.29
C THR A 260 -18.95 0.70 41.41
N ARG A 261 -20.09 -0.02 41.36
CA ARG A 261 -20.23 -1.20 40.50
C ARG A 261 -20.12 -0.85 39.02
N TYR A 262 -20.76 0.24 38.58
CA TYR A 262 -20.65 0.68 37.18
C TYR A 262 -19.21 1.02 36.83
N THR A 263 -18.52 1.77 37.70
CA THR A 263 -17.11 2.15 37.52
C THR A 263 -16.20 0.92 37.47
N LEU A 264 -16.39 -0.06 38.37
CA LEU A 264 -15.58 -1.28 38.37
C LEU A 264 -15.75 -2.12 37.10
N VAL A 265 -16.98 -2.25 36.60
CA VAL A 265 -17.25 -2.97 35.34
C VAL A 265 -16.58 -2.25 34.17
N ILE A 266 -16.75 -0.93 34.06
CA ILE A 266 -16.13 -0.12 33.01
C ILE A 266 -14.60 -0.26 33.09
N ALA A 267 -14.01 -0.06 34.29
CA ALA A 267 -12.57 -0.19 34.50
C ALA A 267 -12.03 -1.57 34.11
N ALA A 268 -12.74 -2.65 34.45
CA ALA A 268 -12.35 -4.01 34.07
C ALA A 268 -12.37 -4.20 32.54
N ILE A 269 -13.40 -3.69 31.85
CA ILE A 269 -13.49 -3.78 30.39
C ILE A 269 -12.37 -2.97 29.72
N LEU A 270 -12.11 -1.75 30.20
CA LEU A 270 -11.00 -0.92 29.71
C LEU A 270 -9.65 -1.62 29.92
N MET A 271 -9.44 -2.24 31.07
CA MET A 271 -8.21 -2.96 31.40
C MET A 271 -8.00 -4.20 30.51
N ILE A 272 -9.01 -5.06 30.38
CA ILE A 272 -8.94 -6.25 29.50
C ILE A 272 -8.71 -5.80 28.06
N GLY A 273 -9.41 -4.75 27.66
CA GLY A 273 -9.24 -4.10 26.38
C GLY A 273 -7.81 -3.63 26.10
N TYR A 274 -7.24 -2.88 27.03
CA TYR A 274 -5.88 -2.38 26.91
C TYR A 274 -4.88 -3.53 26.79
N VAL A 275 -4.96 -4.52 27.67
CA VAL A 275 -4.06 -5.69 27.67
C VAL A 275 -4.15 -6.46 26.36
N THR A 276 -5.36 -6.74 25.89
CA THR A 276 -5.58 -7.49 24.63
C THR A 276 -5.24 -6.69 23.37
N SER A 277 -5.09 -5.37 23.48
CA SER A 277 -4.62 -4.51 22.40
C SER A 277 -3.10 -4.39 22.30
N LEU A 278 -2.34 -4.95 23.26
CA LEU A 278 -0.89 -4.96 23.19
C LEU A 278 -0.42 -5.90 22.07
N PRO A 279 0.58 -5.50 21.24
CA PRO A 279 1.02 -6.26 20.07
C PRO A 279 1.32 -7.75 20.32
N VAL A 280 1.82 -8.09 21.51
CA VAL A 280 2.18 -9.46 21.91
C VAL A 280 0.96 -10.40 21.96
N PHE A 281 -0.25 -9.88 22.19
CA PHE A 281 -1.49 -10.67 22.27
C PHE A 281 -2.30 -10.66 20.97
N ILE A 282 -1.81 -10.01 19.91
CA ILE A 282 -2.56 -9.88 18.66
C ILE A 282 -2.17 -11.01 17.70
N GLY A 283 -3.16 -11.86 17.38
CA GLY A 283 -3.09 -12.80 16.27
C GLY A 283 -3.70 -12.16 15.02
N TYR A 284 -3.07 -12.38 13.87
CA TYR A 284 -3.53 -11.86 12.59
C TYR A 284 -3.77 -13.00 11.61
N TYR A 285 -4.86 -12.89 10.85
CA TYR A 285 -5.17 -13.79 9.74
C TYR A 285 -5.60 -12.98 8.52
N ASP A 286 -4.75 -12.99 7.51
CA ASP A 286 -5.01 -12.35 6.22
C ASP A 286 -5.85 -13.27 5.34
N THR A 287 -7.09 -12.88 5.07
CA THR A 287 -8.04 -13.68 4.27
C THR A 287 -7.88 -13.47 2.78
N THR A 288 -7.04 -12.52 2.35
CA THR A 288 -6.82 -12.28 0.92
C THR A 288 -6.04 -13.44 0.28
N ARG A 289 -6.40 -13.76 -0.96
CA ARG A 289 -5.81 -14.82 -1.79
C ARG A 289 -4.30 -14.63 -1.95
N LEU A 290 -3.88 -13.39 -2.22
CA LEU A 290 -2.49 -13.02 -2.50
C LEU A 290 -1.73 -12.48 -1.27
N LYS A 291 -2.33 -12.56 -0.08
CA LYS A 291 -1.78 -12.05 1.18
C LYS A 291 -1.36 -10.57 1.09
N THR A 292 -2.20 -9.74 0.48
CA THR A 292 -1.92 -8.32 0.21
C THR A 292 -1.80 -7.49 1.48
N ASN A 293 -2.37 -7.96 2.60
CA ASN A 293 -2.27 -7.31 3.90
C ASN A 293 -1.08 -7.80 4.73
N THR A 294 -0.35 -8.81 4.26
CA THR A 294 0.83 -9.40 4.92
C THR A 294 2.10 -9.01 4.16
N LEU A 295 3.26 -9.03 4.82
CA LEU A 295 4.55 -8.85 4.14
C LEU A 295 4.86 -10.06 3.25
N THR A 296 5.66 -9.87 2.21
CA THR A 296 6.21 -10.95 1.37
C THR A 296 7.16 -11.83 2.17
N ASP A 297 7.40 -13.05 1.67
CA ASP A 297 8.28 -14.01 2.33
C ASP A 297 9.73 -13.49 2.41
N GLU A 298 10.17 -12.74 1.40
CA GLU A 298 11.46 -12.05 1.38
C GLU A 298 11.59 -11.03 2.51
N SER A 299 10.58 -10.17 2.67
CA SER A 299 10.52 -9.18 3.75
C SER A 299 10.47 -9.85 5.13
N LEU A 300 9.71 -10.94 5.28
CA LEU A 300 9.65 -11.72 6.52
C LEU A 300 10.98 -12.41 6.84
N ALA A 301 11.70 -12.89 5.83
CA ALA A 301 13.02 -13.50 6.00
C ALA A 301 14.07 -12.49 6.49
N ILE A 302 13.97 -11.22 6.06
CA ILE A 302 14.80 -10.12 6.58
C ILE A 302 14.45 -9.84 8.04
N ILE A 303 13.17 -9.71 8.36
CA ILE A 303 12.71 -9.41 9.72
C ILE A 303 13.14 -10.49 10.72
N LYS A 304 13.07 -11.78 10.35
CA LYS A 304 13.47 -12.90 11.21
C LYS A 304 14.95 -12.89 11.63
N GLN A 305 15.80 -12.18 10.90
CA GLN A 305 17.23 -12.06 11.20
C GLN A 305 17.56 -10.88 12.11
N LEU A 306 16.58 -10.01 12.41
CA LEU A 306 16.75 -8.87 13.31
C LEU A 306 16.41 -9.30 14.74
N ASP A 307 17.44 -9.47 15.57
CA ASP A 307 17.34 -9.97 16.95
C ASP A 307 17.37 -8.86 18.02
N LYS A 308 17.71 -7.63 17.64
CA LYS A 308 17.80 -6.46 18.54
C LYS A 308 16.63 -5.48 18.39
N PRO A 309 16.37 -4.65 19.41
CA PRO A 309 15.34 -3.62 19.33
C PRO A 309 15.57 -2.64 18.18
N LEU A 310 14.51 -2.34 17.44
CA LEU A 310 14.52 -1.43 16.30
C LEU A 310 13.69 -0.19 16.61
N SER A 311 14.14 0.97 16.11
CA SER A 311 13.38 2.21 16.23
C SER A 311 13.40 3.03 14.94
N ILE A 312 12.29 3.70 14.67
CA ILE A 312 12.16 4.67 13.59
C ILE A 312 12.12 6.05 14.22
N THR A 313 13.08 6.90 13.90
CA THR A 313 13.12 8.29 14.35
C THR A 313 12.77 9.20 13.18
N THR A 314 11.65 9.91 13.30
CA THR A 314 11.17 10.87 12.31
C THR A 314 11.66 12.27 12.64
N TYR A 315 12.26 12.95 11.65
CA TYR A 315 12.76 14.31 11.74
C TYR A 315 11.90 15.25 10.87
N PRO A 316 10.79 15.78 11.39
CA PRO A 316 9.98 16.73 10.64
C PRO A 316 10.58 18.13 10.73
N ASN A 317 11.11 18.63 9.61
CA ASN A 317 11.40 20.05 9.46
C ASN A 317 10.08 20.81 9.28
N VAL A 318 9.76 21.74 10.20
CA VAL A 318 8.49 22.46 10.14
C VAL A 318 8.32 23.36 8.91
N LEU A 319 9.42 23.69 8.23
CA LEU A 319 9.45 24.48 7.00
C LEU A 319 9.44 23.62 5.73
N GLY A 320 9.54 22.29 5.86
CA GLY A 320 9.67 21.34 4.76
C GLY A 320 8.34 20.80 4.22
N ALA A 321 8.44 20.00 3.16
CA ALA A 321 7.34 19.16 2.68
C ALA A 321 7.01 18.05 3.70
N PHE A 322 5.79 17.50 3.62
CA PHE A 322 5.30 16.41 4.49
C PHE A 322 5.24 16.71 6.00
N VAL A 323 5.55 17.93 6.44
CA VAL A 323 5.50 18.35 7.86
C VAL A 323 4.16 18.03 8.54
N ASN A 324 3.05 18.18 7.82
CA ASN A 324 1.71 17.91 8.33
C ASN A 324 1.57 16.46 8.82
N ILE A 325 2.27 15.53 8.16
CA ILE A 325 2.24 14.10 8.44
C ILE A 325 3.04 13.76 9.72
N GLY A 326 4.12 14.49 10.00
CA GLY A 326 4.91 14.32 11.23
C GLY A 326 4.30 14.97 12.48
N ALA A 327 3.19 15.70 12.33
CA ALA A 327 2.59 16.47 13.40
C ALA A 327 2.01 15.55 14.50
N PRO A 328 1.97 15.99 15.77
CA PRO A 328 1.43 15.17 16.88
C PRO A 328 0.03 14.61 16.60
N LYS A 329 -0.84 15.40 15.96
CA LYS A 329 -2.19 14.97 15.57
C LYS A 329 -2.25 13.80 14.57
N MET A 330 -1.17 13.53 13.85
CA MET A 330 -1.09 12.49 12.80
C MET A 330 -0.44 11.18 13.27
N ARG A 331 -0.07 11.07 14.55
CA ARG A 331 0.65 9.91 15.11
C ARG A 331 -0.04 8.58 14.84
N ASN A 332 -1.36 8.49 15.07
CA ASN A 332 -2.13 7.27 14.79
C ASN A 332 -2.19 6.92 13.30
N PHE A 333 -2.14 7.92 12.41
CA PHE A 333 -2.07 7.68 10.98
C PHE A 333 -0.71 7.09 10.61
N GLU A 334 0.38 7.66 11.15
CA GLU A 334 1.74 7.17 10.91
C GLU A 334 1.95 5.75 11.46
N LEU A 335 1.49 5.46 12.68
CA LEU A 335 1.55 4.11 13.25
C LEU A 335 0.83 3.08 12.36
N ARG A 336 -0.32 3.46 11.77
CA ARG A 336 -1.06 2.61 10.83
C ARG A 336 -0.32 2.40 9.51
N ALA A 337 0.42 3.40 9.01
CA ALA A 337 1.23 3.26 7.80
C ALA A 337 2.31 2.16 7.95
N PHE A 338 2.80 1.94 9.18
CA PHE A 338 3.76 0.88 9.51
C PHE A 338 3.11 -0.39 10.09
N GLU A 339 1.79 -0.51 10.07
CA GLU A 339 1.07 -1.60 10.76
C GLU A 339 1.56 -2.97 10.30
N LYS A 340 1.76 -3.18 8.99
CA LYS A 340 2.27 -4.46 8.44
C LYS A 340 3.58 -4.90 9.10
N TYR A 341 4.48 -3.95 9.37
CA TYR A 341 5.76 -4.23 10.04
C TYR A 341 5.61 -4.37 11.55
N ARG A 342 4.79 -3.54 12.19
CA ARG A 342 4.53 -3.60 13.64
C ARG A 342 3.98 -4.95 14.09
N ARG A 343 3.28 -5.67 13.21
CA ARG A 343 2.79 -7.05 13.44
C ARG A 343 3.92 -8.06 13.66
N PHE A 344 5.02 -7.92 12.92
CA PHE A 344 6.15 -8.84 12.96
C PHE A 344 7.33 -8.29 13.78
N LEU A 345 7.29 -6.99 14.12
CA LEU A 345 8.24 -6.30 14.98
C LEU A 345 7.49 -5.62 16.15
N PRO A 346 6.92 -6.37 17.11
CA PRO A 346 6.10 -5.81 18.18
C PRO A 346 6.86 -4.84 19.11
N GLY A 347 8.19 -4.92 19.14
CA GLY A 347 9.07 -4.01 19.88
C GLY A 347 9.47 -2.73 19.13
N LEU A 348 8.93 -2.48 17.93
CA LEU A 348 9.26 -1.32 17.10
C LEU A 348 8.84 0.00 17.78
N LYS A 349 9.82 0.84 18.09
CA LYS A 349 9.61 2.17 18.69
C LYS A 349 9.59 3.28 17.65
N PHE A 350 8.75 4.28 17.85
CA PHE A 350 8.69 5.48 17.02
C PHE A 350 9.08 6.71 17.85
N ASN A 351 10.10 7.44 17.39
CA ASN A 351 10.59 8.66 18.01
C ASN A 351 10.40 9.85 17.07
N TYR A 352 10.30 11.04 17.64
CA TYR A 352 10.00 12.25 16.89
C TYR A 352 10.86 13.41 17.37
N VAL A 353 11.61 14.00 16.44
CA VAL A 353 12.53 15.09 16.72
C VAL A 353 12.19 16.25 15.78
N PRO A 354 11.14 17.05 16.08
CA PRO A 354 10.79 18.20 15.27
C PRO A 354 11.89 19.26 15.35
N TYR A 355 12.14 19.92 14.23
CA TYR A 355 13.16 20.96 14.13
C TYR A 355 12.77 22.00 13.07
N TYR A 356 13.55 23.06 12.99
CA TYR A 356 13.50 23.98 11.86
C TYR A 356 14.90 24.24 11.33
N ASP A 357 15.04 24.20 10.01
CA ASP A 357 16.23 24.67 9.31
C ASP A 357 15.82 25.10 7.89
N THR A 358 16.68 25.86 7.25
CA THR A 358 16.60 26.19 5.83
C THR A 358 16.61 24.92 4.98
N THR A 359 15.70 24.88 4.00
CA THR A 359 15.64 23.84 2.95
C THR A 359 15.95 24.49 1.61
N LEU A 360 16.17 23.68 0.56
CA LEU A 360 16.36 24.21 -0.80
C LEU A 360 15.12 24.97 -1.35
N TYR A 361 13.93 24.72 -0.79
CA TYR A 361 12.66 25.30 -1.23
C TYR A 361 12.10 26.28 -0.18
N ILE A 362 12.78 27.41 0.01
CA ILE A 362 12.33 28.46 0.94
C ILE A 362 11.13 29.22 0.34
N ARG A 363 9.98 29.17 1.01
CA ARG A 363 8.74 29.85 0.58
C ARG A 363 8.83 31.37 0.69
N ASN A 364 9.62 31.90 1.63
CA ASN A 364 9.78 33.34 1.82
C ASN A 364 11.19 33.68 2.33
N LYS A 365 12.00 34.37 1.52
CA LYS A 365 13.39 34.71 1.89
C LYS A 365 13.51 36.01 2.70
N THR A 366 12.43 36.77 2.91
CA THR A 366 12.51 38.12 3.50
C THR A 366 12.32 38.15 5.02
N LYS A 367 11.90 37.05 5.64
CA LYS A 367 11.66 36.96 7.09
C LYS A 367 12.76 36.20 7.82
N PRO A 368 13.08 36.53 9.08
CA PRO A 368 13.95 35.71 9.91
C PRO A 368 13.47 34.26 9.99
N LEU A 369 14.40 33.30 9.96
CA LEU A 369 14.10 31.87 9.94
C LEU A 369 13.20 31.44 11.11
N GLU A 370 13.48 31.96 12.29
CA GLU A 370 12.73 31.68 13.52
C GLU A 370 11.28 32.17 13.44
N GLU A 371 11.02 33.37 12.90
CA GLU A 371 9.67 33.88 12.69
C GLU A 371 8.88 32.99 11.70
N GLN A 372 9.54 32.50 10.66
CA GLN A 372 8.93 31.56 9.72
C GLN A 372 8.59 30.24 10.40
N ALA A 373 9.53 29.71 11.20
CA ALA A 373 9.35 28.47 11.94
C ALA A 373 8.22 28.59 12.97
N LEU A 374 8.12 29.70 13.70
CA LEU A 374 7.03 29.95 14.65
C LEU A 374 5.67 29.93 13.97
N ARG A 375 5.54 30.62 12.82
CA ARG A 375 4.30 30.64 12.03
C ARG A 375 3.95 29.25 11.50
N ALA A 376 4.94 28.52 10.98
CA ALA A 376 4.74 27.18 10.43
C ALA A 376 4.37 26.16 11.53
N ALA A 377 5.07 26.18 12.67
CA ALA A 377 4.77 25.37 13.84
C ALA A 377 3.35 25.61 14.34
N THR A 378 2.97 26.88 14.51
CA THR A 378 1.60 27.27 14.90
C THR A 378 0.56 26.75 13.90
N ALA A 379 0.78 26.95 12.59
CA ALA A 379 -0.16 26.50 11.55
C ALA A 379 -0.31 24.97 11.50
N GLN A 380 0.75 24.23 11.81
CA GLN A 380 0.76 22.77 11.75
C GLN A 380 0.39 22.09 13.08
N GLY A 381 0.33 22.85 14.18
CA GLY A 381 0.02 22.35 15.53
C GLY A 381 1.22 21.73 16.24
N TYR A 382 2.43 22.25 15.97
CA TYR A 382 3.62 21.93 16.75
C TYR A 382 3.80 22.93 17.88
N ASP A 383 4.33 22.44 19.00
CA ASP A 383 4.77 23.24 20.14
C ASP A 383 6.16 23.82 19.81
N PHE A 384 6.23 25.13 19.55
CA PHE A 384 7.45 25.80 19.06
C PHE A 384 8.64 25.62 20.01
N ASP A 385 8.38 25.63 21.32
CA ASP A 385 9.42 25.51 22.35
C ASP A 385 10.09 24.12 22.38
N LYS A 386 9.49 23.14 21.68
CA LYS A 386 10.04 21.78 21.55
C LYS A 386 10.78 21.55 20.22
N LEU A 387 10.84 22.54 19.33
CA LEU A 387 11.58 22.42 18.08
C LEU A 387 13.06 22.65 18.34
N LEU A 388 13.90 21.79 17.76
CA LEU A 388 15.34 22.04 17.73
C LEU A 388 15.68 23.12 16.70
N SER A 389 16.54 24.05 17.10
CA SER A 389 17.18 25.01 16.19
C SER A 389 18.20 24.34 15.26
N PRO A 390 18.66 25.02 14.18
CA PRO A 390 19.70 24.50 13.28
C PRO A 390 20.98 24.04 14.00
N VAL A 391 21.35 24.69 15.10
CA VAL A 391 22.55 24.33 15.88
C VAL A 391 22.30 23.09 16.73
N GLU A 392 21.10 22.95 17.29
CA GLU A 392 20.74 21.82 18.15
C GLU A 392 20.51 20.55 17.35
N ILE A 393 19.82 20.62 16.21
CA ILE A 393 19.59 19.43 15.37
C ILE A 393 20.92 18.86 14.86
N LYS A 394 21.88 19.69 14.47
CA LYS A 394 23.22 19.25 14.03
C LYS A 394 24.01 18.50 15.09
N LYS A 395 23.71 18.71 16.39
CA LYS A 395 24.29 17.91 17.49
C LYS A 395 23.66 16.51 17.59
N VAL A 396 22.43 16.34 17.10
CA VAL A 396 21.70 15.07 17.08
C VAL A 396 22.01 14.27 15.81
N ILE A 397 21.96 14.94 14.64
CA ILE A 397 22.23 14.36 13.32
C ILE A 397 22.47 15.49 12.30
N ASP A 398 23.45 15.31 11.41
CA ASP A 398 23.60 16.18 10.25
C ASP A 398 22.62 15.77 9.14
N LEU A 399 21.62 16.61 8.91
CA LEU A 399 20.59 16.42 7.88
C LEU A 399 20.87 17.24 6.62
N THR A 400 22.01 17.94 6.53
CA THR A 400 22.41 18.69 5.34
C THR A 400 22.46 17.81 4.09
N PRO A 401 22.97 16.55 4.14
CA PRO A 401 22.93 15.66 2.98
C PRO A 401 21.52 15.23 2.56
N GLU A 402 20.51 15.42 3.40
CA GLU A 402 19.09 15.14 3.13
C GLU A 402 18.32 16.45 2.85
N ASP A 403 19.02 17.52 2.45
CA ASP A 403 18.49 18.85 2.17
C ASP A 403 17.71 19.49 3.34
N ASN A 404 18.04 19.09 4.58
CA ASN A 404 17.28 19.41 5.79
C ASN A 404 15.77 19.14 5.60
N SER A 405 15.41 18.14 4.81
CA SER A 405 14.03 17.82 4.51
C SER A 405 13.38 16.96 5.60
N PHE A 406 12.11 16.64 5.42
CA PHE A 406 11.46 15.62 6.22
C PHE A 406 12.07 14.26 5.89
N VAL A 407 12.67 13.60 6.88
CA VAL A 407 13.26 12.27 6.71
C VAL A 407 13.09 11.42 7.95
N ARG A 408 13.11 10.10 7.78
CA ARG A 408 13.15 9.14 8.89
C ARG A 408 14.49 8.43 8.89
N THR A 409 14.91 7.99 10.06
CA THR A 409 15.99 7.01 10.18
C THR A 409 15.44 5.74 10.80
N VAL A 410 15.87 4.61 10.28
CA VAL A 410 15.78 3.35 10.99
C VAL A 410 17.06 3.18 11.79
N ASN A 411 16.94 2.85 13.07
CA ASN A 411 18.07 2.65 13.99
C ASN A 411 18.04 1.21 14.52
N TYR A 412 19.15 0.51 14.37
CA TYR A 412 19.33 -0.89 14.77
C TYR A 412 20.79 -1.11 15.18
N ASP A 413 21.01 -1.62 16.40
CA ASP A 413 22.34 -1.98 16.91
C ASP A 413 23.41 -0.87 16.77
N GLY A 414 23.05 0.37 17.13
CA GLY A 414 23.94 1.54 17.02
C GLY A 414 24.19 2.03 15.58
N LYS A 415 23.73 1.29 14.56
CA LYS A 415 23.75 1.71 13.16
C LYS A 415 22.46 2.44 12.80
N ARG A 416 22.53 3.27 11.76
CA ARG A 416 21.36 3.95 11.19
C ARG A 416 21.37 3.94 9.67
N THR A 417 20.18 3.97 9.09
CA THR A 417 19.96 4.21 7.66
C THR A 417 18.77 5.15 7.47
N PHE A 418 18.78 5.93 6.39
CA PHE A 418 17.66 6.78 6.05
C PHE A 418 16.50 5.99 5.44
N LEU A 419 15.29 6.47 5.72
CA LEU A 419 14.03 6.01 5.16
C LEU A 419 13.23 7.26 4.77
N ARG A 420 13.10 7.46 3.46
CA ARG A 420 12.66 8.74 2.88
C ARG A 420 11.16 8.77 2.58
N MET A 421 10.68 9.96 2.25
CA MET A 421 9.36 10.19 1.68
C MET A 421 9.49 10.55 0.21
N TYR A 422 8.44 10.29 -0.55
CA TYR A 422 8.46 10.39 -2.01
C TYR A 422 7.43 11.38 -2.52
N PHE A 423 7.73 12.04 -3.63
CA PHE A 423 6.84 13.01 -4.26
C PHE A 423 5.95 12.31 -5.30
N ASP A 424 5.24 11.28 -4.83
CA ASP A 424 4.25 10.49 -5.58
C ASP A 424 2.90 10.44 -4.86
N MET A 425 1.90 9.74 -5.41
CA MET A 425 0.54 9.69 -4.82
C MET A 425 0.47 8.98 -3.46
N ILE A 426 1.47 8.16 -3.10
CA ILE A 426 1.51 7.39 -1.86
C ILE A 426 2.29 8.14 -0.78
N ALA A 427 3.36 8.84 -1.19
CA ALA A 427 4.32 9.61 -0.41
C ALA A 427 5.12 8.84 0.67
N TYR A 428 4.51 7.84 1.32
CA TYR A 428 5.14 6.98 2.30
C TYR A 428 6.00 5.89 1.66
N PRO A 429 7.07 5.44 2.35
CA PRO A 429 7.80 4.25 1.94
C PRO A 429 6.92 3.01 2.06
N GLU A 430 6.98 2.17 1.03
CA GLU A 430 6.22 0.93 0.95
C GLU A 430 7.12 -0.25 1.31
N GLU A 431 6.63 -1.47 1.10
CA GLU A 431 7.30 -2.70 1.50
C GLU A 431 8.75 -2.78 1.00
N ALA A 432 9.01 -2.45 -0.27
CA ALA A 432 10.32 -2.54 -0.88
C ALA A 432 11.35 -1.63 -0.20
N GLU A 433 11.00 -0.36 0.03
CA GLU A 433 11.92 0.62 0.61
C GLU A 433 12.17 0.37 2.10
N ILE A 434 11.14 -0.03 2.84
CA ILE A 434 11.30 -0.38 4.26
C ILE A 434 12.14 -1.65 4.40
N SER A 435 11.87 -2.69 3.61
CA SER A 435 12.66 -3.93 3.65
C SER A 435 14.09 -3.72 3.18
N ALA A 436 14.30 -2.85 2.19
CA ALA A 436 15.65 -2.46 1.77
C ALA A 436 16.40 -1.78 2.91
N ALA A 437 15.78 -0.82 3.60
CA ALA A 437 16.36 -0.17 4.78
C ALA A 437 16.71 -1.16 5.89
N LEU A 438 15.84 -2.14 6.17
CA LEU A 438 16.10 -3.19 7.16
C LEU A 438 17.27 -4.10 6.74
N LYS A 439 17.30 -4.53 5.48
CA LYS A 439 18.33 -5.45 4.97
C LYS A 439 19.73 -4.84 5.01
N ARG A 440 19.86 -3.51 4.88
CA ARG A 440 21.14 -2.79 5.01
C ARG A 440 21.85 -2.98 6.36
N PHE A 441 21.15 -3.45 7.40
CA PHE A 441 21.79 -3.79 8.67
C PHE A 441 22.43 -5.19 8.68
N LEU A 442 21.94 -6.08 7.81
CA LEU A 442 22.34 -7.49 7.73
C LEU A 442 23.45 -7.72 6.73
N VAL A 443 23.46 -6.95 5.63
CA VAL A 443 24.43 -7.08 4.54
C VAL A 443 25.07 -5.73 4.22
N LYS A 444 26.29 -5.76 3.66
CA LYS A 444 26.95 -4.55 3.16
C LYS A 444 26.16 -4.02 1.95
N PRO A 445 25.73 -2.75 1.95
CA PRO A 445 25.01 -2.18 0.81
C PRO A 445 25.87 -2.19 -0.47
N PRO A 446 25.30 -2.56 -1.63
CA PRO A 446 26.00 -2.50 -2.91
C PRO A 446 26.31 -1.05 -3.28
N VAL A 447 27.57 -0.80 -3.67
CA VAL A 447 28.03 0.54 -4.07
C VAL A 447 28.12 0.64 -5.59
N VAL A 448 27.44 1.61 -6.19
CA VAL A 448 27.54 1.96 -7.61
C VAL A 448 28.61 3.04 -7.76
N GLY A 449 29.70 2.69 -8.44
CA GLY A 449 30.75 3.62 -8.82
C GLY A 449 30.39 4.35 -10.12
N VAL A 450 30.57 5.66 -10.20
CA VAL A 450 30.29 6.43 -11.44
C VAL A 450 31.47 7.34 -11.78
N LEU A 451 31.96 7.23 -13.02
CA LEU A 451 32.97 8.14 -13.57
C LEU A 451 32.35 9.48 -13.99
N ASN A 452 33.08 10.58 -13.81
CA ASN A 452 32.60 11.92 -14.10
C ASN A 452 33.71 12.92 -14.50
N GLN A 453 34.80 12.45 -15.09
CA GLN A 453 36.00 13.26 -15.39
C GLN A 453 36.13 13.68 -16.86
N ASN A 454 35.53 12.92 -17.75
CA ASN A 454 35.58 13.10 -19.20
C ASN A 454 34.19 13.51 -19.73
N ASP A 455 33.45 14.29 -18.95
CA ASP A 455 32.06 14.71 -19.20
C ASP A 455 31.07 13.53 -19.38
N GLU A 456 31.30 12.42 -18.68
CA GLU A 456 30.35 11.32 -18.62
C GLU A 456 28.99 11.75 -18.01
N ARG A 457 27.97 10.89 -18.17
CA ARG A 457 26.63 11.13 -17.62
C ARG A 457 26.69 11.37 -16.09
N SER A 458 26.28 12.56 -15.67
CA SER A 458 26.27 12.97 -14.26
C SER A 458 25.12 12.33 -13.48
N ILE A 459 25.35 12.04 -12.20
CA ILE A 459 24.32 11.60 -11.25
C ILE A 459 23.75 12.74 -10.39
N ASP A 460 24.17 13.98 -10.63
CA ASP A 460 23.83 15.13 -9.78
C ASP A 460 23.02 16.19 -10.53
N LYS A 461 23.18 16.23 -11.86
CA LYS A 461 22.47 17.14 -12.76
C LYS A 461 21.04 16.63 -13.02
N THR A 462 20.11 17.58 -13.15
CA THR A 462 18.70 17.32 -13.48
C THR A 462 18.42 17.32 -14.98
N GLY A 463 19.42 17.63 -15.82
CA GLY A 463 19.25 17.66 -17.27
C GLY A 463 18.87 16.30 -17.85
N ASP A 464 18.25 16.32 -19.02
CA ASP A 464 17.61 15.15 -19.66
C ASP A 464 18.54 13.94 -19.79
N LYS A 465 19.81 14.16 -20.15
CA LYS A 465 20.82 13.12 -20.38
C LYS A 465 21.49 12.58 -19.11
N ALA A 466 21.28 13.21 -17.95
CA ALA A 466 21.87 12.79 -16.69
C ALA A 466 21.18 11.54 -16.10
N TYR A 467 21.81 10.90 -15.11
CA TYR A 467 21.33 9.66 -14.46
C TYR A 467 20.77 9.87 -13.05
N LYS A 468 20.61 11.12 -12.62
CA LYS A 468 20.19 11.46 -11.26
C LYS A 468 18.89 10.75 -10.85
N ASN A 469 17.87 10.73 -11.70
CA ASN A 469 16.55 10.23 -11.33
C ASN A 469 16.55 8.74 -10.99
N ILE A 470 17.26 7.90 -11.77
CA ILE A 470 17.35 6.46 -11.48
C ILE A 470 18.37 6.13 -10.38
N LEU A 471 19.42 6.94 -10.20
CA LEU A 471 20.50 6.61 -9.27
C LEU A 471 20.42 7.34 -7.93
N ASN A 472 20.16 8.65 -7.90
CA ASN A 472 20.49 9.53 -6.77
C ASN A 472 19.42 10.60 -6.43
N THR A 473 18.16 10.41 -6.80
CA THR A 473 17.06 11.33 -6.44
C THR A 473 16.36 10.88 -5.16
N MET A 474 16.59 11.61 -4.06
CA MET A 474 16.05 11.30 -2.74
C MET A 474 14.52 11.23 -2.69
N SER A 475 13.86 12.13 -3.43
CA SER A 475 12.40 12.24 -3.52
C SER A 475 11.73 11.22 -4.44
N SER A 476 12.50 10.38 -5.15
CA SER A 476 11.99 9.41 -6.11
C SER A 476 12.08 7.99 -5.56
N ARG A 477 10.93 7.33 -5.40
CA ARG A 477 10.85 5.95 -4.90
C ARG A 477 11.71 4.98 -5.70
N MET A 478 11.71 5.10 -7.03
CA MET A 478 12.43 4.19 -7.92
C MET A 478 13.95 4.38 -7.92
N SER A 479 14.46 5.47 -7.31
CA SER A 479 15.89 5.75 -7.30
C SER A 479 16.66 4.71 -6.49
N LEU A 480 17.80 4.24 -6.99
CA LEU A 480 18.54 3.13 -6.39
C LEU A 480 19.01 3.42 -4.95
N ILE A 481 19.30 4.69 -4.61
CA ILE A 481 19.58 5.10 -3.21
C ILE A 481 18.43 4.83 -2.24
N ASN A 482 17.20 4.72 -2.73
CA ASN A 482 16.01 4.37 -1.95
C ASN A 482 15.70 2.88 -2.01
N GLN A 483 16.38 2.15 -2.89
CA GLN A 483 16.24 0.71 -3.10
C GLN A 483 17.42 -0.10 -2.53
N GLY A 484 18.26 0.53 -1.71
CA GLY A 484 19.31 -0.13 -0.92
C GLY A 484 20.74 0.05 -1.43
N PHE A 485 20.96 0.77 -2.53
CA PHE A 485 22.30 1.03 -3.07
C PHE A 485 22.92 2.31 -2.48
N ASP A 486 24.25 2.39 -2.53
CA ASP A 486 25.01 3.62 -2.26
C ASP A 486 25.71 4.10 -3.53
N MET A 487 25.86 5.41 -3.69
CA MET A 487 26.51 6.00 -4.87
C MET A 487 27.91 6.49 -4.49
N LYS A 488 28.91 6.20 -5.34
CA LYS A 488 30.28 6.69 -5.17
C LYS A 488 30.79 7.27 -6.48
N ARG A 489 31.25 8.53 -6.45
CA ARG A 489 31.98 9.11 -7.58
C ARG A 489 33.38 8.53 -7.63
N ILE A 490 33.85 8.19 -8.82
CA ILE A 490 35.16 7.59 -9.04
C ILE A 490 36.06 8.60 -9.75
N ASP A 491 37.14 8.97 -9.07
CA ASP A 491 38.16 9.90 -9.56
C ASP A 491 39.37 9.09 -10.05
N LEU A 492 39.66 9.15 -11.36
CA LEU A 492 40.81 8.43 -11.95
C LEU A 492 42.13 9.20 -11.83
N SER A 493 42.08 10.49 -11.48
CA SER A 493 43.28 11.31 -11.22
C SER A 493 43.91 11.00 -9.87
N ALA A 494 43.12 10.48 -8.92
CA ALA A 494 43.62 9.99 -7.64
C ALA A 494 44.66 8.86 -7.82
N ALA A 495 45.65 8.80 -6.94
CA ALA A 495 46.69 7.75 -6.99
C ALA A 495 46.13 6.35 -6.70
N GLU A 496 45.01 6.28 -5.96
CA GLU A 496 44.38 5.03 -5.55
C GLU A 496 43.74 4.28 -6.73
N PRO A 497 43.77 2.93 -6.71
CA PRO A 497 43.05 2.14 -7.70
C PRO A 497 41.53 2.25 -7.50
N ILE A 498 40.78 1.91 -8.55
CA ILE A 498 39.31 1.81 -8.47
C ILE A 498 38.95 0.75 -7.40
N PRO A 499 38.03 1.05 -6.45
CA PRO A 499 37.66 0.11 -5.39
C PRO A 499 37.17 -1.23 -5.96
N ALA A 500 37.75 -2.33 -5.48
CA ALA A 500 37.45 -3.67 -6.00
C ALA A 500 36.08 -4.23 -5.57
N ASP A 501 35.42 -3.59 -4.61
CA ASP A 501 34.18 -4.02 -3.96
C ASP A 501 32.92 -3.30 -4.49
N LEU A 502 33.04 -2.57 -5.60
CA LEU A 502 31.89 -1.96 -6.28
C LEU A 502 30.95 -3.05 -6.81
N ALA A 503 29.64 -2.82 -6.66
CA ALA A 503 28.63 -3.64 -7.32
C ALA A 503 28.72 -3.50 -8.84
N VAL A 504 28.99 -2.27 -9.32
CA VAL A 504 29.26 -1.95 -10.72
C VAL A 504 29.97 -0.59 -10.83
N LEU A 505 30.89 -0.46 -11.78
CA LEU A 505 31.44 0.81 -12.25
C LEU A 505 30.70 1.26 -13.51
N ILE A 506 30.16 2.47 -13.54
CA ILE A 506 29.46 3.06 -14.69
C ILE A 506 30.42 3.97 -15.46
N ILE A 507 30.50 3.71 -16.77
CA ILE A 507 31.24 4.49 -17.76
C ILE A 507 30.24 4.86 -18.86
N ALA A 508 29.78 6.11 -18.89
CA ALA A 508 28.66 6.48 -19.76
C ALA A 508 28.95 7.73 -20.60
N ASP A 509 29.07 7.54 -21.92
CA ASP A 509 29.26 8.58 -22.93
C ASP A 509 30.42 9.56 -22.63
N PRO A 510 31.67 9.07 -22.45
CA PRO A 510 32.82 9.96 -22.24
C PRO A 510 33.06 10.84 -23.47
N LYS A 511 32.98 12.16 -23.29
CA LYS A 511 33.10 13.12 -24.39
C LYS A 511 34.53 13.25 -24.91
N THR A 512 35.51 13.05 -24.04
CA THR A 512 36.92 13.07 -24.36
C THR A 512 37.55 11.69 -24.14
N PRO A 513 38.50 11.26 -25.00
CA PRO A 513 39.21 9.99 -24.78
C PRO A 513 39.97 9.98 -23.45
N TYR A 514 40.03 8.81 -22.81
CA TYR A 514 40.85 8.62 -21.60
C TYR A 514 42.35 8.65 -21.94
N THR A 515 43.14 9.15 -21.00
CA THR A 515 44.61 9.05 -21.06
C THR A 515 45.04 7.58 -20.93
N ALA A 516 46.25 7.25 -21.40
CA ALA A 516 46.79 5.89 -21.30
C ALA A 516 46.78 5.37 -19.83
N ALA A 517 47.18 6.21 -18.88
CA ALA A 517 47.18 5.86 -17.45
C ALA A 517 45.76 5.59 -16.92
N ASN A 518 44.76 6.36 -17.35
CA ASN A 518 43.37 6.13 -16.93
C ASN A 518 42.79 4.85 -17.56
N LEU A 519 43.12 4.58 -18.83
CA LEU A 519 42.75 3.32 -19.50
C LEU A 519 43.37 2.11 -18.80
N GLU A 520 44.64 2.18 -18.38
CA GLU A 520 45.29 1.11 -17.62
C GLU A 520 44.59 0.85 -16.28
N LYS A 521 44.19 1.89 -15.54
CA LYS A 521 43.44 1.74 -14.29
C LYS A 521 42.09 1.04 -14.50
N ILE A 522 41.33 1.47 -15.52
CA ILE A 522 40.03 0.85 -15.86
C ILE A 522 40.25 -0.60 -16.32
N ALA A 523 41.23 -0.83 -17.20
CA ALA A 523 41.56 -2.17 -17.70
C ALA A 523 41.98 -3.10 -16.57
N ALA A 524 42.81 -2.65 -15.63
CA ALA A 524 43.22 -3.41 -14.46
C ALA A 524 42.02 -3.78 -13.58
N TYR A 525 41.09 -2.85 -13.34
CA TYR A 525 39.85 -3.14 -12.60
C TYR A 525 39.00 -4.22 -13.29
N ILE A 526 38.81 -4.13 -14.61
CA ILE A 526 38.07 -5.12 -15.39
C ILE A 526 38.80 -6.48 -15.40
N GLN A 527 40.11 -6.49 -15.61
CA GLN A 527 40.91 -7.72 -15.63
C GLN A 527 40.87 -8.44 -14.27
N ASN A 528 40.91 -7.69 -13.17
CA ASN A 528 40.77 -8.20 -11.80
C ASN A 528 39.34 -8.66 -11.46
N GLY A 529 38.42 -8.62 -12.42
CA GLY A 529 37.06 -9.14 -12.26
C GLY A 529 36.09 -8.16 -11.64
N GLY A 530 36.32 -6.86 -11.80
CA GLY A 530 35.38 -5.82 -11.41
C GLY A 530 34.19 -5.75 -12.38
N ASN A 531 33.00 -5.50 -11.85
CA ASN A 531 31.79 -5.36 -12.67
C ASN A 531 31.75 -3.97 -13.32
N VAL A 532 31.33 -3.89 -14.58
CA VAL A 532 31.27 -2.60 -15.32
C VAL A 532 30.03 -2.51 -16.21
N LEU A 533 29.44 -1.32 -16.28
CA LEU A 533 28.42 -0.94 -17.26
C LEU A 533 29.04 0.16 -18.13
N ILE A 534 29.27 -0.16 -19.40
CA ILE A 534 29.79 0.76 -20.40
C ILE A 534 28.64 1.14 -21.32
N ALA A 535 28.26 2.42 -21.35
CA ALA A 535 27.21 2.93 -22.21
C ALA A 535 27.80 3.95 -23.19
N ALA A 536 27.56 3.72 -24.48
CA ALA A 536 28.12 4.51 -25.57
C ALA A 536 27.05 5.39 -26.25
N GLU A 537 27.50 6.26 -27.14
CA GLU A 537 26.67 6.99 -28.09
C GLU A 537 27.35 6.91 -29.46
N PRO A 538 26.63 7.15 -30.56
CA PRO A 538 27.24 7.39 -31.86
C PRO A 538 28.36 8.44 -31.77
N GLY A 539 29.52 8.13 -32.36
CA GLY A 539 30.72 8.98 -32.32
C GLY A 539 31.66 8.71 -31.14
N ARG A 540 31.37 7.75 -30.25
CA ARG A 540 32.21 7.40 -29.08
C ARG A 540 33.16 6.22 -29.29
N GLN A 541 33.26 5.70 -30.51
CA GLN A 541 34.07 4.54 -30.87
C GLN A 541 35.55 4.74 -30.50
N THR A 542 36.11 5.93 -30.74
CA THR A 542 37.52 6.24 -30.42
C THR A 542 37.82 6.25 -28.93
N ALA A 543 36.88 6.67 -28.10
CA ALA A 543 37.03 6.74 -26.65
C ALA A 543 36.84 5.37 -25.97
N LEU A 544 35.95 4.52 -26.49
CA LEU A 544 35.52 3.29 -25.83
C LEU A 544 36.08 2.00 -26.44
N ASN A 545 36.37 1.93 -27.75
CA ASN A 545 36.82 0.67 -28.36
C ASN A 545 38.18 0.20 -27.82
N GLY A 546 39.02 1.09 -27.29
CA GLY A 546 40.25 0.71 -26.58
C GLY A 546 39.99 -0.14 -25.33
N LEU A 547 38.87 0.08 -24.65
CA LEU A 547 38.43 -0.72 -23.49
C LEU A 547 37.64 -1.97 -23.91
N LEU A 548 36.90 -1.90 -25.02
CA LEU A 548 35.98 -2.97 -25.45
C LEU A 548 36.67 -4.08 -26.24
N ARG A 549 37.67 -3.76 -27.08
CA ARG A 549 38.36 -4.77 -27.92
C ARG A 549 39.01 -5.91 -27.12
N PRO A 550 39.67 -5.67 -25.96
CA PRO A 550 40.15 -6.76 -25.12
C PRO A 550 39.06 -7.71 -24.60
N LEU A 551 37.81 -7.25 -24.57
CA LEU A 551 36.63 -8.05 -24.21
C LEU A 551 36.01 -8.76 -25.42
N GLY A 552 36.60 -8.64 -26.61
CA GLY A 552 36.03 -9.14 -27.86
C GLY A 552 34.81 -8.35 -28.34
N VAL A 553 34.64 -7.10 -27.90
CA VAL A 553 33.50 -6.25 -28.23
C VAL A 553 33.97 -5.03 -29.01
N GLU A 554 33.20 -4.59 -29.99
CA GLU A 554 33.46 -3.37 -30.73
C GLU A 554 32.15 -2.65 -31.04
N LEU A 555 32.17 -1.32 -30.93
CA LEU A 555 31.06 -0.49 -31.39
C LEU A 555 31.16 -0.32 -32.91
N MET A 556 30.06 -0.58 -33.62
CA MET A 556 29.96 -0.35 -35.06
C MET A 556 30.20 1.13 -35.39
N GLN A 557 30.64 1.42 -36.61
CA GLN A 557 30.68 2.80 -37.10
C GLN A 557 29.27 3.27 -37.48
N GLY A 558 28.98 4.55 -37.28
CA GLY A 558 27.66 5.13 -37.56
C GLY A 558 26.69 5.07 -36.38
N ALA A 559 25.40 5.15 -36.69
CA ALA A 559 24.28 5.08 -35.75
C ALA A 559 23.14 4.24 -36.33
N LEU A 560 22.40 3.55 -35.47
CA LEU A 560 21.20 2.83 -35.89
C LEU A 560 20.00 3.78 -35.97
N LEU A 561 19.26 3.67 -37.06
CA LEU A 561 18.04 4.42 -37.30
C LEU A 561 16.87 3.46 -37.53
N GLN A 562 15.68 3.83 -37.07
CA GLN A 562 14.48 3.00 -37.17
C GLN A 562 13.40 3.71 -37.99
N GLU A 563 12.81 2.99 -38.95
CA GLU A 563 11.60 3.45 -39.61
C GLU A 563 10.42 3.40 -38.61
N SER A 564 9.82 4.55 -38.36
CA SER A 564 8.61 4.67 -37.53
C SER A 564 7.69 5.75 -38.09
N LYS A 565 6.39 5.56 -37.91
CA LYS A 565 5.38 6.59 -38.22
C LYS A 565 5.18 7.58 -37.07
N GLU A 566 5.54 7.19 -35.86
CA GLU A 566 5.19 7.89 -34.62
C GLU A 566 6.40 8.46 -33.88
N LEU A 567 7.57 7.85 -34.08
CA LEU A 567 8.81 8.21 -33.39
C LEU A 567 9.82 8.81 -34.35
N ASP A 568 10.70 9.64 -33.82
CA ASP A 568 11.85 10.14 -34.55
C ASP A 568 12.73 8.97 -35.02
N VAL A 569 13.37 9.14 -36.17
CA VAL A 569 14.18 8.07 -36.82
C VAL A 569 15.37 7.62 -35.98
N ASN A 570 15.84 8.46 -35.04
CA ASN A 570 16.90 8.15 -34.08
C ASN A 570 16.39 7.51 -32.78
N MET A 571 15.06 7.37 -32.59
CA MET A 571 14.45 6.70 -31.45
C MET A 571 14.23 5.22 -31.78
N VAL A 572 15.29 4.43 -31.61
CA VAL A 572 15.22 2.98 -31.84
C VAL A 572 14.51 2.31 -30.66
N GLN A 573 13.63 1.37 -30.95
CA GLN A 573 12.97 0.54 -29.94
C GLN A 573 13.57 -0.87 -29.97
N ALA A 574 14.45 -1.15 -29.02
CA ALA A 574 15.09 -2.46 -28.93
C ALA A 574 14.20 -3.46 -28.18
N LYS A 575 14.20 -4.72 -28.63
CA LYS A 575 13.42 -5.81 -28.04
C LYS A 575 14.34 -6.75 -27.26
N LEU A 576 13.79 -7.41 -26.24
CA LEU A 576 14.47 -8.50 -25.55
C LEU A 576 14.73 -9.66 -26.52
N THR A 577 15.93 -10.20 -26.44
CA THR A 577 16.35 -11.38 -27.21
C THR A 577 15.96 -12.66 -26.45
N PRO A 578 15.88 -13.82 -27.14
CA PRO A 578 15.71 -15.11 -26.45
C PRO A 578 16.82 -15.41 -25.42
N GLU A 579 18.04 -14.96 -25.69
CA GLU A 579 19.20 -15.17 -24.80
C GLU A 579 19.05 -14.41 -23.47
N SER A 580 18.29 -13.32 -23.46
CA SER A 580 18.03 -12.54 -22.24
C SER A 580 17.25 -13.32 -21.16
N ASP A 581 16.55 -14.40 -21.53
CA ASP A 581 15.83 -15.28 -20.60
C ASP A 581 16.76 -15.90 -19.55
N ALA A 582 18.06 -16.03 -19.86
CA ALA A 582 19.07 -16.49 -18.91
C ALA A 582 19.17 -15.59 -17.66
N LEU A 583 18.85 -14.31 -17.79
CA LEU A 583 18.83 -13.35 -16.67
C LEU A 583 17.49 -13.31 -15.93
N LYS A 584 16.46 -13.99 -16.45
CA LYS A 584 15.10 -14.07 -15.87
C LYS A 584 14.45 -12.70 -15.65
N PHE A 585 14.67 -11.77 -16.57
CA PHE A 585 13.97 -10.49 -16.58
C PHE A 585 12.54 -10.72 -17.08
N ASN A 586 11.56 -10.66 -16.19
CA ASN A 586 10.17 -10.99 -16.52
C ASN A 586 9.46 -9.80 -17.19
N TYR A 587 9.46 -9.77 -18.52
CA TYR A 587 8.74 -8.77 -19.33
C TYR A 587 7.72 -9.43 -20.27
N ALA A 588 6.73 -8.65 -20.71
CA ALA A 588 5.82 -9.11 -21.75
C ALA A 588 6.57 -9.18 -23.09
N LYS A 589 6.17 -10.11 -23.99
CA LYS A 589 6.81 -10.25 -25.31
C LYS A 589 6.76 -8.99 -26.17
N LYS A 590 5.78 -8.10 -25.92
CA LYS A 590 5.63 -6.82 -26.62
C LYS A 590 6.54 -5.72 -26.06
N SER A 591 7.17 -5.93 -24.90
CA SER A 591 7.95 -4.89 -24.22
C SER A 591 9.17 -4.46 -25.03
N VAL A 592 9.45 -3.16 -25.00
CA VAL A 592 10.58 -2.53 -25.69
C VAL A 592 11.37 -1.63 -24.75
N VAL A 593 12.63 -1.41 -25.08
CA VAL A 593 13.48 -0.41 -24.44
C VAL A 593 13.79 0.66 -25.47
N ASN A 594 13.39 1.89 -25.19
CA ASN A 594 13.68 3.04 -26.02
C ASN A 594 15.16 3.39 -25.92
N MET A 595 15.80 3.55 -27.08
CA MET A 595 17.23 3.74 -27.23
C MET A 595 17.52 4.97 -28.12
N PRO A 596 17.34 6.21 -27.62
CA PRO A 596 17.54 7.42 -28.41
C PRO A 596 19.02 7.61 -28.77
N GLY A 597 19.36 7.49 -30.05
CA GLY A 597 20.73 7.66 -30.52
C GLY A 597 21.62 6.47 -30.14
N VAL A 598 21.34 5.30 -30.70
CA VAL A 598 22.04 4.05 -30.39
C VAL A 598 23.05 3.65 -31.47
N VAL A 599 24.22 3.16 -31.05
CA VAL A 599 25.18 2.49 -31.93
C VAL A 599 25.03 0.97 -31.85
N GLY A 600 25.26 0.28 -32.97
CA GLY A 600 25.28 -1.18 -32.99
C GLY A 600 26.50 -1.77 -32.29
N ILE A 601 26.33 -2.95 -31.68
CA ILE A 601 27.42 -3.70 -31.04
C ILE A 601 27.74 -4.93 -31.88
N GLN A 602 29.01 -5.07 -32.26
CA GLN A 602 29.56 -6.30 -32.81
C GLN A 602 30.50 -6.96 -31.80
N TYR A 603 30.56 -8.29 -31.79
CA TYR A 603 31.43 -9.01 -30.88
C TYR A 603 31.98 -10.29 -31.50
N GLN A 604 33.21 -10.62 -31.12
CA GLN A 604 33.90 -11.87 -31.44
C GLN A 604 34.22 -12.54 -30.11
N PRO A 605 33.59 -13.69 -29.78
CA PRO A 605 33.77 -14.32 -28.49
C PRO A 605 35.23 -14.61 -28.14
N VAL A 606 35.68 -14.13 -26.98
CA VAL A 606 37.00 -14.42 -26.42
C VAL A 606 36.86 -15.53 -25.36
N GLN A 607 37.88 -16.38 -25.25
CA GLN A 607 37.91 -17.48 -24.30
C GLN A 607 37.71 -16.97 -22.86
N GLY A 608 36.82 -17.62 -22.11
CA GLY A 608 36.56 -17.32 -20.70
C GLY A 608 35.36 -16.39 -20.45
N TYR A 609 34.84 -15.72 -21.48
CA TYR A 609 33.60 -14.94 -21.38
C TYR A 609 32.42 -15.67 -22.01
N THR A 610 31.27 -15.62 -21.36
CA THR A 610 29.96 -15.95 -21.94
C THR A 610 29.30 -14.66 -22.42
N TYR A 611 28.83 -14.64 -23.66
CA TYR A 611 28.21 -13.48 -24.30
C TYR A 611 26.71 -13.72 -24.42
N LEU A 612 25.91 -12.74 -23.98
CA LEU A 612 24.45 -12.77 -24.04
C LEU A 612 23.96 -11.43 -24.62
N PRO A 613 23.59 -11.35 -25.91
CA PRO A 613 22.92 -10.15 -26.41
C PRO A 613 21.60 -10.04 -25.64
N LEU A 614 21.37 -8.94 -24.93
CA LEU A 614 20.15 -8.75 -24.12
C LEU A 614 19.06 -8.04 -24.90
N LEU A 615 19.46 -7.06 -25.72
CA LEU A 615 18.57 -6.27 -26.55
C LEU A 615 19.09 -6.24 -27.98
N ALA A 616 18.17 -6.37 -28.93
CA ALA A 616 18.47 -6.27 -30.35
C ALA A 616 17.39 -5.47 -31.08
N THR A 617 17.77 -4.90 -32.22
CA THR A 617 16.88 -4.14 -33.09
C THR A 617 16.01 -5.03 -33.97
N ASP A 618 14.92 -4.46 -34.49
CA ASP A 618 14.05 -5.16 -35.43
C ASP A 618 14.70 -5.26 -36.82
N ALA A 619 14.86 -6.48 -37.31
CA ALA A 619 15.51 -6.77 -38.60
C ALA A 619 14.82 -6.11 -39.81
N GLN A 620 13.54 -5.75 -39.68
CA GLN A 620 12.73 -5.23 -40.79
C GLN A 620 12.59 -3.70 -40.76
N LEU A 621 13.01 -3.03 -39.69
CA LEU A 621 12.79 -1.60 -39.50
C LEU A 621 14.07 -0.80 -39.30
N VAL A 622 15.15 -1.45 -38.85
CA VAL A 622 16.38 -0.77 -38.44
C VAL A 622 17.51 -0.98 -39.43
N TRP A 623 18.23 0.09 -39.73
CA TRP A 623 19.47 0.07 -40.51
C TRP A 623 20.57 0.88 -39.83
N ASN A 624 21.83 0.60 -40.19
CA ASN A 624 22.98 1.36 -39.71
C ASN A 624 23.33 2.49 -40.69
N LYS A 625 23.24 3.74 -40.24
CA LYS A 625 23.60 4.92 -41.04
C LYS A 625 25.04 5.32 -40.78
N LEU A 626 25.86 5.31 -41.82
CA LEU A 626 27.26 5.76 -41.78
C LEU A 626 27.38 7.27 -42.07
N GLY A 627 28.37 7.91 -41.45
CA GLY A 627 28.67 9.34 -41.62
C GLY A 627 27.88 10.26 -40.70
N ASP A 628 28.18 11.57 -40.75
CA ASP A 628 27.44 12.60 -40.02
C ASP A 628 26.08 12.82 -40.67
N PHE A 629 25.03 12.92 -39.85
CA PHE A 629 23.69 13.24 -40.31
C PHE A 629 23.00 14.17 -39.32
N ASP A 630 22.26 15.15 -39.86
CA ASP A 630 21.43 16.04 -39.05
C ASP A 630 20.07 15.38 -38.83
N ALA A 631 19.84 14.90 -37.61
CA ALA A 631 18.55 14.34 -37.22
C ALA A 631 17.43 15.40 -37.13
N THR A 632 17.78 16.69 -37.21
CA THR A 632 16.88 17.84 -37.02
C THR A 632 16.87 18.77 -38.23
N GLY A 633 16.31 18.33 -39.36
CA GLY A 633 16.04 19.26 -40.47
C GLY A 633 15.76 18.62 -41.83
N VAL A 634 16.31 17.44 -42.10
CA VAL A 634 16.04 16.66 -43.31
C VAL A 634 15.47 15.31 -42.88
N LYS A 635 14.34 14.87 -43.47
CA LYS A 635 13.80 13.53 -43.22
C LYS A 635 14.80 12.48 -43.71
N ILE A 636 15.65 12.00 -42.82
CA ILE A 636 16.52 10.87 -43.08
C ILE A 636 15.60 9.66 -43.31
N ALA A 637 15.67 9.10 -44.52
CA ALA A 637 14.89 7.95 -44.94
C ALA A 637 15.81 6.81 -45.35
N PHE A 638 15.32 5.58 -45.22
CA PHE A 638 16.02 4.39 -45.66
C PHE A 638 16.28 4.43 -47.17
N ASN A 639 17.54 4.28 -47.59
CA ASN A 639 17.89 4.19 -49.00
C ASN A 639 18.30 2.75 -49.36
N PRO A 640 17.46 1.97 -50.07
CA PRO A 640 17.74 0.57 -50.38
C PRO A 640 18.99 0.35 -51.27
N ALA A 641 19.53 1.40 -51.91
CA ALA A 641 20.74 1.28 -52.73
C ALA A 641 22.04 1.21 -51.91
N VAL A 642 22.03 1.72 -50.67
CA VAL A 642 23.24 1.86 -49.83
C VAL A 642 23.04 1.41 -48.38
N ASP A 643 21.80 1.41 -47.90
CA ASP A 643 21.44 1.02 -46.55
C ASP A 643 20.91 -0.42 -46.54
N HIS A 644 21.32 -1.20 -45.53
CA HIS A 644 20.83 -2.55 -45.32
C HIS A 644 20.19 -2.67 -43.95
N LYS A 645 18.98 -3.23 -43.92
CA LYS A 645 18.28 -3.51 -42.67
C LYS A 645 18.87 -4.74 -41.99
N ALA A 646 19.03 -4.67 -40.68
CA ALA A 646 19.62 -5.74 -39.90
C ALA A 646 19.10 -5.72 -38.46
N SER A 647 19.00 -6.92 -37.86
CA SER A 647 18.90 -7.03 -36.42
C SER A 647 20.30 -6.92 -35.84
N VAL A 648 20.50 -5.91 -35.00
CA VAL A 648 21.80 -5.58 -34.43
C VAL A 648 21.67 -5.55 -32.91
N PRO A 649 22.57 -6.23 -32.17
CA PRO A 649 22.62 -6.10 -30.71
C PRO A 649 22.87 -4.65 -30.29
N THR A 650 22.07 -4.16 -29.36
CA THR A 650 22.20 -2.82 -28.77
C THR A 650 22.60 -2.86 -27.31
N VAL A 651 22.34 -3.97 -26.62
CA VAL A 651 22.88 -4.25 -25.28
C VAL A 651 23.42 -5.66 -25.25
N LEU A 652 24.65 -5.80 -24.77
CA LEU A 652 25.37 -7.07 -24.66
C LEU A 652 25.82 -7.27 -23.21
N ALA A 653 25.46 -8.40 -22.63
CA ALA A 653 26.00 -8.86 -21.35
C ALA A 653 27.16 -9.81 -21.56
N LEU A 654 28.22 -9.64 -20.79
CA LEU A 654 29.33 -10.58 -20.70
C LEU A 654 29.47 -11.07 -19.27
N MET A 655 29.71 -12.36 -19.12
CA MET A 655 29.92 -13.01 -17.82
C MET A 655 31.23 -13.79 -17.83
N ARG A 656 31.99 -13.70 -16.75
CA ARG A 656 33.22 -14.48 -16.56
C ARG A 656 33.26 -15.07 -15.16
N LYS A 657 33.36 -16.40 -15.08
CA LYS A 657 33.52 -17.11 -13.80
C LYS A 657 34.97 -16.99 -13.34
N LEU A 658 35.15 -16.48 -12.12
CA LEU A 658 36.44 -16.38 -11.43
C LEU A 658 36.35 -17.15 -10.10
N PRO A 659 37.47 -17.50 -9.47
CA PRO A 659 37.44 -18.13 -8.15
C PRO A 659 36.67 -17.27 -7.14
N GLY A 660 35.57 -17.80 -6.61
CA GLY A 660 34.74 -17.13 -5.58
C GLY A 660 33.87 -15.96 -6.07
N LYS A 661 33.86 -15.62 -7.36
CA LYS A 661 32.98 -14.56 -7.90
C LYS A 661 32.66 -14.74 -9.38
N GLU A 662 31.51 -14.23 -9.79
CA GLU A 662 31.17 -14.08 -11.21
C GLU A 662 31.26 -12.61 -11.59
N GLN A 663 32.11 -12.28 -12.56
CA GLN A 663 32.20 -10.95 -13.12
C GLN A 663 31.06 -10.73 -14.11
N LYS A 664 30.45 -9.56 -14.04
CA LYS A 664 29.32 -9.12 -14.86
C LYS A 664 29.68 -7.82 -15.58
N ILE A 665 29.49 -7.80 -16.89
CA ILE A 665 29.77 -6.65 -17.75
C ILE A 665 28.55 -6.39 -18.61
N ILE A 666 28.13 -5.12 -18.69
CA ILE A 666 27.13 -4.66 -19.65
C ILE A 666 27.80 -3.68 -20.60
N VAL A 667 27.59 -3.88 -21.90
CA VAL A 667 27.91 -2.91 -22.95
C VAL A 667 26.59 -2.48 -23.60
N SER A 668 26.29 -1.20 -23.56
CA SER A 668 25.13 -0.58 -24.22
C SER A 668 25.61 0.35 -25.32
N GLY A 669 24.98 0.28 -26.49
CA GLY A 669 25.21 1.19 -27.60
C GLY A 669 24.53 2.56 -27.41
N ASP A 670 23.74 2.71 -26.36
CA ASP A 670 23.07 3.95 -26.01
C ASP A 670 23.32 4.27 -24.52
N ALA A 671 23.65 5.51 -24.20
CA ALA A 671 23.78 6.01 -22.84
C ALA A 671 22.48 6.65 -22.36
N ASP A 672 21.60 7.07 -23.25
CA ASP A 672 20.36 7.74 -22.91
C ASP A 672 19.21 6.80 -22.57
N PHE A 673 19.35 5.48 -22.74
CA PHE A 673 18.33 4.48 -22.33
C PHE A 673 17.97 4.54 -20.84
N MET A 674 18.91 4.95 -19.98
CA MET A 674 18.71 5.13 -18.54
C MET A 674 18.82 6.60 -18.09
N SER A 675 18.74 7.53 -19.03
CA SER A 675 18.73 8.97 -18.75
C SER A 675 17.46 9.43 -18.04
N ASN A 676 17.53 10.59 -17.38
CA ASN A 676 16.40 11.23 -16.72
C ASN A 676 15.17 11.35 -17.64
N ALA A 677 15.37 11.74 -18.90
CA ALA A 677 14.29 11.90 -19.86
C ALA A 677 13.66 10.57 -20.26
N THR A 678 14.46 9.52 -20.44
CA THR A 678 13.96 8.22 -20.93
C THR A 678 13.30 7.42 -19.82
N ILE A 679 13.87 7.37 -18.61
CA ILE A 679 13.26 6.61 -17.50
C ILE A 679 11.94 7.20 -17.02
N SER A 680 11.72 8.49 -17.27
CA SER A 680 10.48 9.19 -16.89
C SER A 680 9.34 8.88 -17.87
N LYS A 681 9.65 8.26 -19.02
CA LYS A 681 8.67 7.80 -20.01
C LYS A 681 8.43 6.31 -19.78
N SER A 682 7.29 5.97 -19.19
CA SER A 682 6.85 4.59 -19.01
C SER A 682 5.39 4.44 -19.45
N ASP A 683 5.11 3.38 -20.21
CA ASP A 683 3.77 2.90 -20.50
C ASP A 683 3.73 1.37 -20.39
N GLU A 684 2.69 0.72 -20.92
CA GLU A 684 2.56 -0.74 -20.84
C GLU A 684 3.62 -1.51 -21.64
N VAL A 685 4.28 -0.85 -22.60
CA VAL A 685 5.22 -1.44 -23.56
C VAL A 685 6.66 -1.00 -23.27
N ILE A 686 6.87 0.27 -22.93
CA ILE A 686 8.19 0.87 -22.68
C ILE A 686 8.66 0.55 -21.26
N VAL A 687 9.76 -0.21 -21.15
CA VAL A 687 10.22 -0.77 -19.87
C VAL A 687 11.59 -0.25 -19.41
N ASN A 688 12.09 0.89 -19.91
CA ASN A 688 13.42 1.44 -19.61
C ASN A 688 13.78 1.48 -18.11
N ALA A 689 12.92 2.04 -17.26
CA ALA A 689 13.15 2.14 -15.82
C ALA A 689 13.22 0.75 -15.16
N GLY A 690 12.30 -0.15 -15.52
CA GLY A 690 12.29 -1.52 -15.05
C GLY A 690 13.53 -2.30 -15.50
N PHE A 691 13.90 -2.18 -16.78
CA PHE A 691 15.07 -2.86 -17.36
C PHE A 691 16.34 -2.43 -16.65
N THR A 692 16.50 -1.13 -16.46
CA THR A 692 17.61 -0.56 -15.69
C THR A 692 17.64 -1.12 -14.26
N THR A 693 16.51 -1.10 -13.56
CA THR A 693 16.40 -1.64 -12.19
C THR A 693 16.81 -3.12 -12.11
N ASN A 694 16.39 -3.92 -13.09
CA ASN A 694 16.76 -5.34 -13.17
C ASN A 694 18.26 -5.55 -13.47
N LEU A 695 18.90 -4.69 -14.26
CA LEU A 695 20.36 -4.72 -14.45
C LEU A 695 21.09 -4.50 -13.12
N PHE A 696 20.68 -3.49 -12.33
CA PHE A 696 21.31 -3.23 -11.02
C PHE A 696 21.01 -4.34 -10.01
N LYS A 697 19.83 -4.95 -10.08
CA LYS A 697 19.53 -6.17 -9.33
C LYS A 697 20.45 -7.33 -9.70
N TRP A 698 20.75 -7.48 -10.98
CA TRP A 698 21.69 -8.49 -11.44
C TRP A 698 23.12 -8.19 -10.96
N PHE A 699 23.57 -6.94 -10.99
CA PHE A 699 24.87 -6.52 -10.44
C PHE A 699 25.00 -6.74 -8.93
N SER A 700 23.90 -6.61 -8.18
CA SER A 700 23.89 -6.87 -6.73
C SER A 700 23.72 -8.35 -6.36
N ASN A 701 23.75 -9.27 -7.33
CA ASN A 701 23.46 -10.70 -7.13
C ASN A 701 22.05 -10.97 -6.57
N GLY A 702 21.09 -10.10 -6.85
CA GLY A 702 19.72 -10.20 -6.34
C GLY A 702 19.54 -9.69 -4.92
N GLU A 703 20.59 -9.12 -4.29
CA GLU A 703 20.51 -8.59 -2.93
C GLU A 703 19.57 -7.37 -2.83
N PHE A 704 19.62 -6.48 -3.82
CA PHE A 704 18.82 -5.25 -3.92
C PHE A 704 18.49 -4.93 -5.38
N PRO A 705 17.34 -4.30 -5.71
CA PRO A 705 16.22 -4.00 -4.82
C PRO A 705 15.54 -5.26 -4.27
N ILE A 706 14.83 -5.11 -3.14
CA ILE A 706 14.06 -6.22 -2.56
C ILE A 706 12.91 -6.58 -3.49
N ALA A 707 12.80 -7.87 -3.83
CA ALA A 707 11.66 -8.36 -4.58
C ALA A 707 10.45 -8.45 -3.67
N THR A 708 9.52 -7.51 -3.80
CA THR A 708 8.23 -7.53 -3.08
C THR A 708 7.06 -7.82 -4.03
N VAL A 709 7.34 -8.48 -5.15
CA VAL A 709 6.36 -8.75 -6.20
C VAL A 709 5.50 -9.94 -5.79
N ARG A 710 4.19 -9.82 -6.01
CA ARG A 710 3.22 -10.90 -5.79
C ARG A 710 2.79 -11.48 -7.13
N PRO A 711 2.26 -12.72 -7.15
CA PRO A 711 1.57 -13.22 -8.34
C PRO A 711 0.50 -12.22 -8.80
N LYS A 712 0.28 -12.14 -10.11
CA LYS A 712 -0.80 -11.30 -10.66
C LYS A 712 -2.16 -11.74 -10.11
N SER A 713 -3.07 -10.79 -9.92
CA SER A 713 -4.46 -11.10 -9.57
C SER A 713 -5.08 -12.02 -10.62
N THR A 714 -5.99 -12.88 -10.18
CA THR A 714 -6.71 -13.83 -11.05
C THR A 714 -8.16 -13.39 -11.28
N ASP A 715 -8.65 -12.44 -10.49
CA ASP A 715 -9.99 -11.87 -10.55
C ASP A 715 -9.99 -10.58 -11.35
N ASN A 716 -9.72 -10.71 -12.67
CA ASN A 716 -9.50 -9.58 -13.57
C ASN A 716 -10.60 -9.42 -14.62
N HIS A 717 -11.62 -10.28 -14.62
CA HIS A 717 -12.71 -10.21 -15.59
C HIS A 717 -14.09 -10.31 -14.94
N ILE A 718 -15.00 -9.49 -15.44
CA ILE A 718 -16.44 -9.64 -15.24
C ILE A 718 -16.98 -10.60 -16.30
N LEU A 719 -17.66 -11.64 -15.84
CA LEU A 719 -18.19 -12.74 -16.66
C LEU A 719 -19.61 -12.48 -17.16
N ILE A 720 -20.31 -11.49 -16.60
CA ILE A 720 -21.72 -11.21 -16.93
C ILE A 720 -21.87 -9.95 -17.77
N SER A 721 -22.83 -9.97 -18.70
CA SER A 721 -23.15 -8.84 -19.56
C SER A 721 -24.02 -7.79 -18.85
N ARG A 722 -24.06 -6.58 -19.42
CA ARG A 722 -24.98 -5.51 -18.99
C ARG A 722 -26.46 -5.93 -18.93
N GLU A 723 -26.89 -6.81 -19.83
CA GLU A 723 -28.25 -7.37 -19.80
C GLU A 723 -28.44 -8.30 -18.59
N GLN A 724 -27.47 -9.19 -18.32
CA GLN A 724 -27.51 -10.08 -17.15
C GLN A 724 -27.47 -9.29 -15.83
N ILE A 725 -26.69 -8.20 -15.76
CA ILE A 725 -26.70 -7.27 -14.61
C ILE A 725 -28.08 -6.63 -14.45
N SER A 726 -28.76 -6.29 -15.55
CA SER A 726 -30.11 -5.72 -15.52
C SER A 726 -31.14 -6.74 -14.99
N TRP A 727 -31.07 -8.00 -15.41
CA TRP A 727 -31.88 -9.09 -14.85
C TRP A 727 -31.61 -9.32 -13.37
N LEU A 728 -30.34 -9.30 -12.96
CA LEU A 728 -29.94 -9.39 -11.55
C LEU A 728 -30.53 -8.23 -10.73
N LYS A 729 -30.53 -7.02 -11.29
CA LYS A 729 -31.16 -5.84 -10.70
C LYS A 729 -32.67 -6.03 -10.54
N ILE A 730 -33.36 -6.54 -11.56
CA ILE A 730 -34.81 -6.85 -11.46
C ILE A 730 -35.07 -7.90 -10.36
N GLY A 731 -34.23 -8.94 -10.28
CA GLY A 731 -34.33 -9.96 -9.24
C GLY A 731 -34.19 -9.39 -7.83
N LEU A 732 -33.16 -8.57 -7.59
CA LEU A 732 -32.84 -8.00 -6.28
C LEU A 732 -33.76 -6.84 -5.88
N LEU A 733 -34.23 -6.02 -6.82
CA LEU A 733 -35.05 -4.83 -6.52
C LEU A 733 -36.56 -5.11 -6.64
N GLY A 734 -36.96 -6.10 -7.44
CA GLY A 734 -38.35 -6.41 -7.72
C GLY A 734 -38.78 -7.73 -7.11
N ILE A 735 -38.27 -8.84 -7.66
CA ILE A 735 -38.78 -10.19 -7.38
C ILE A 735 -38.61 -10.56 -5.90
N LEU A 736 -37.38 -10.48 -5.38
CA LEU A 736 -37.10 -10.88 -4.00
C LEU A 736 -37.81 -9.98 -2.96
N PRO A 737 -37.80 -8.64 -3.09
CA PRO A 737 -38.64 -7.74 -2.29
C PRO A 737 -40.13 -8.07 -2.33
N ALA A 738 -40.68 -8.36 -3.52
CA ALA A 738 -42.09 -8.70 -3.68
C ALA A 738 -42.44 -10.02 -2.97
N LEU A 739 -41.61 -11.05 -3.12
CA LEU A 739 -41.79 -12.33 -2.42
C LEU A 739 -41.76 -12.16 -0.90
N LEU A 740 -40.85 -11.33 -0.38
CA LEU A 740 -40.80 -11.01 1.05
C LEU A 740 -42.01 -10.18 1.50
N ALA A 741 -42.47 -9.23 0.69
CA ALA A 741 -43.67 -8.46 0.99
C ALA A 741 -44.93 -9.33 1.01
N LEU A 742 -45.06 -10.27 0.07
CA LEU A 742 -46.15 -11.25 0.04
C LEU A 742 -46.07 -12.19 1.26
N SER A 743 -44.88 -12.66 1.62
CA SER A 743 -44.66 -13.47 2.82
C SER A 743 -45.03 -12.71 4.10
N ALA A 744 -44.63 -11.43 4.17
CA ALA A 744 -45.00 -10.53 5.27
C ALA A 744 -46.51 -10.36 5.35
N ALA A 745 -47.17 -10.07 4.23
CA ALA A 745 -48.62 -9.89 4.15
C ALA A 745 -49.35 -11.17 4.60
N TYR A 746 -48.94 -12.34 4.09
CA TYR A 746 -49.51 -13.63 4.47
C TYR A 746 -49.41 -13.88 5.98
N ILE A 747 -48.23 -13.68 6.58
CA ILE A 747 -48.02 -13.88 8.02
C ILE A 747 -48.84 -12.89 8.85
N LEU A 748 -48.86 -11.60 8.46
CA LEU A 748 -49.58 -10.55 9.19
C LEU A 748 -51.12 -10.71 9.08
N ILE A 749 -51.63 -11.14 7.93
CA ILE A 749 -53.06 -11.38 7.70
C ILE A 749 -53.53 -12.64 8.44
N ASN A 750 -52.80 -13.75 8.34
CA ASN A 750 -53.18 -14.99 9.03
C ASN A 750 -53.14 -14.86 10.54
N ARG A 751 -52.29 -13.97 11.06
CA ARG A 751 -52.34 -13.61 12.48
C ARG A 751 -53.61 -12.87 12.85
N LYS A 752 -54.07 -11.87 12.08
CA LYS A 752 -55.31 -11.13 12.43
C LYS A 752 -56.57 -12.01 12.45
N ARG A 753 -56.52 -13.19 11.81
CA ARG A 753 -57.60 -14.19 11.78
C ARG A 753 -57.57 -15.19 12.95
N LYS A 754 -56.53 -15.17 13.81
CA LYS A 754 -56.38 -16.00 15.01
C LYS A 754 -56.24 -15.11 16.24
#